data_AF-A0A3S9NAP9-F1
#
_entry.id   AF-A0A3S9NAP9-F1
#
_cell.length_a   1.000
_cell.length_b   1.000
_cell.length_c   1.000
_cell.angle_alpha   90.00
_cell.angle_beta   90.00
_cell.angle_gamma   90.00
#
_symmetry.space_group_name_H-M   'P 1'
#
loop_
_entity.id
_entity.type
_entity.pdbx_description
1 polymer ?
#
loop_
_entity_poly.entity_id
_entity_poly.type
_entity_poly.pdbx_seq_one_letter_code
_entity_poly.pdbx_strand_id
1 'polypeptide(L)'
;MKPTALGSAIRSIVWAEVALTAALGTSAYAQTTPVDGSVAAEQTGSAAAAAPAPASGAAAGGQTVKKLDKFEVTGSLIRTSDKVGHTEVQVITAKEIQQSGYTTVADFLRSTSANSASSWGQTTMNSSAPGGAGMALRGLSEKYTLVLVDGQRVANYAQSVNFTDTFFDVNAIPLNMVERVEIVKTGAVSVYGSDAIAGVVNIITKKNFQGLQIDGQLGKAQHPGDGQGNFSVLAGFGDLNSDRFNVTAAASYYRDSGSTLGDRDMTSAQDFTQYPGGLAAPLGPNQQSYWSLADGSRVPLSPCPPGSKTSATNCTYNPAASTSLVPSTTRLNAKVRATFKIDDNTQAYAGFWVSRDETVQLQGPASISSTTNVYNPSTGSVSPLPRTVPVSNPYNPFGVPTAINLTFPGNVVRADTVSTFWMANTGVKGSLEAGRFGAWDWSADYGHSQSTVNTTYRNRINVAGLENMLANGTYNFSNPAATPNGLNGVFTDDDQQAISKVDSVTAKASTSNLFTLPGGPVGLGLGTEFRHESSTINPQTLASQGVSAPANVQTVEGSRNVAAAFYQVDIPILRNLTFTQAGRYDHYSDFGGAFSPSFALRFQPVQMLTTYASYSRGFRAPTLVENSQAVYLSHQNLVDPNDPSGVPTKHFTTEQVAGNPNLQPEHTKNYNIGFQLSPDAMTDIGAAFYKVRIDGVIGTDDPNAVLVANDPSRVVRNADGSVRYLVQHFVNLGALDTDGFDLNFRKALRTKYGTFTLAGDWTYVWHFKLHSPGTAPQDFAGNNLALLQPFGASNPRWKGNTSVSWDYRQLTTTLTWQYTGPYTNAVAAEFGDGGTGSVASYSQFNLMFNYRGFKHWTIYGGITNLFDKKPPFDVEWQAVPDITGYDQSLYTDLGRFFQIGATYRF
;
A
#
# COMPACT_ATOMS: atom_id res chain seq x y z
N MET A 1 9.49 -28.06 -19.95
CA MET A 1 9.62 -29.38 -19.29
C MET A 1 8.31 -30.17 -19.46
N LYS A 2 8.32 -31.51 -19.37
CA LYS A 2 7.13 -32.35 -19.65
C LYS A 2 6.07 -32.27 -18.53
N PRO A 3 4.76 -32.39 -18.84
CA PRO A 3 3.66 -32.20 -17.87
C PRO A 3 3.53 -33.30 -16.78
N THR A 4 4.43 -34.29 -16.75
CA THR A 4 4.42 -35.38 -15.77
C THR A 4 5.00 -35.02 -14.40
N ALA A 5 5.76 -33.92 -14.29
CA ALA A 5 6.33 -33.48 -13.02
C ALA A 5 5.27 -32.91 -12.04
N LEU A 6 4.30 -32.16 -12.57
CA LEU A 6 3.26 -31.50 -11.78
C LEU A 6 2.35 -32.50 -11.04
N GLY A 7 1.98 -33.60 -11.72
CA GLY A 7 1.19 -34.69 -11.10
C GLY A 7 1.94 -35.45 -10.00
N SER A 8 3.28 -35.47 -10.03
CA SER A 8 4.08 -36.04 -8.94
C SER A 8 4.07 -35.13 -7.72
N ALA A 9 4.27 -33.82 -7.91
CA ALA A 9 4.28 -32.85 -6.81
C ALA A 9 2.93 -32.82 -6.07
N ILE A 10 1.82 -32.80 -6.81
CA ILE A 10 0.46 -32.83 -6.22
C ILE A 10 0.23 -34.13 -5.43
N ARG A 11 0.67 -35.30 -5.93
CA ARG A 11 0.60 -36.56 -5.17
C ARG A 11 1.45 -36.51 -3.89
N SER A 12 2.65 -35.98 -3.94
CA SER A 12 3.52 -35.87 -2.76
C SER A 12 2.94 -34.97 -1.67
N ILE A 13 2.28 -33.88 -2.05
CA ILE A 13 1.60 -32.95 -1.11
C ILE A 13 0.40 -33.64 -0.44
N VAL A 14 -0.48 -34.29 -1.22
CA VAL A 14 -1.65 -34.99 -0.66
C VAL A 14 -1.25 -36.15 0.26
N TRP A 15 -0.18 -36.89 -0.06
CA TRP A 15 0.33 -37.94 0.83
C TRP A 15 0.99 -37.39 2.11
N ALA A 16 1.60 -36.20 2.06
CA ALA A 16 2.12 -35.53 3.25
C ALA A 16 0.98 -35.07 4.19
N GLU A 17 -0.11 -34.53 3.65
CA GLU A 17 -1.30 -34.16 4.45
C GLU A 17 -1.93 -35.38 5.14
N VAL A 18 -2.12 -36.50 4.42
CA VAL A 18 -2.69 -37.74 4.97
C VAL A 18 -1.77 -38.36 6.04
N ALA A 19 -0.44 -38.32 5.83
CA ALA A 19 0.51 -38.79 6.84
C ALA A 19 0.48 -37.94 8.13
N LEU A 20 0.28 -36.63 8.00
CA LEU A 20 0.16 -35.72 9.14
C LEU A 20 -1.15 -35.91 9.91
N THR A 21 -2.26 -36.24 9.23
CA THR A 21 -3.52 -36.58 9.90
C THR A 21 -3.47 -37.94 10.60
N ALA A 22 -2.72 -38.91 10.07
CA ALA A 22 -2.56 -40.22 10.68
C ALA A 22 -1.70 -40.22 11.96
N ALA A 23 -0.80 -39.24 12.12
CA ALA A 23 0.16 -39.18 13.23
C ALA A 23 -0.46 -38.78 14.61
N LEU A 24 -1.71 -38.31 14.64
CA LEU A 24 -2.37 -37.78 15.85
C LEU A 24 -3.57 -38.64 16.34
N GLY A 25 -3.74 -39.86 15.81
CA GLY A 25 -4.99 -40.63 15.96
C GLY A 25 -4.89 -42.04 16.54
N THR A 26 -4.46 -42.20 17.80
CA THR A 26 -4.73 -43.40 18.64
C THR A 26 -4.82 -43.00 20.12
N SER A 27 -5.63 -43.62 20.99
CA SER A 27 -6.69 -44.63 20.83
C SER A 27 -7.58 -44.70 22.09
N ALA A 28 -8.87 -45.00 21.93
CA ALA A 28 -9.71 -45.59 22.98
C ALA A 28 -10.96 -46.25 22.37
N TYR A 29 -10.91 -47.55 22.10
CA TYR A 29 -12.09 -48.37 21.77
C TYR A 29 -12.55 -49.12 23.02
N ALA A 30 -13.86 -49.13 23.28
CA ALA A 30 -14.52 -50.15 24.09
C ALA A 30 -15.82 -50.56 23.38
N GLN A 31 -16.04 -51.86 23.21
CA GLN A 31 -17.17 -52.44 22.49
C GLN A 31 -18.38 -52.62 23.42
N THR A 32 -19.60 -52.54 22.87
CA THR A 32 -20.65 -53.59 23.01
C THR A 32 -21.82 -53.36 22.04
N THR A 33 -22.02 -54.33 21.14
CA THR A 33 -23.26 -54.85 20.50
C THR A 33 -24.57 -54.02 20.33
N PRO A 34 -25.25 -54.10 19.16
CA PRO A 34 -26.55 -53.46 18.86
C PRO A 34 -27.78 -54.38 19.04
N VAL A 35 -28.98 -53.78 19.11
CA VAL A 35 -30.30 -54.43 18.83
C VAL A 35 -31.24 -53.41 18.15
N ASP A 36 -32.14 -53.91 17.28
CA ASP A 36 -32.97 -53.20 16.30
C ASP A 36 -34.20 -52.39 16.79
N GLY A 37 -34.79 -51.62 15.87
CA GLY A 37 -36.21 -51.20 15.86
C GLY A 37 -36.40 -49.66 15.86
N SER A 38 -36.64 -48.93 14.76
CA SER A 38 -37.66 -48.99 13.68
C SER A 38 -38.83 -48.01 13.87
N VAL A 39 -39.34 -47.52 12.72
CA VAL A 39 -40.60 -46.79 12.42
C VAL A 39 -40.91 -45.38 12.99
N ALA A 40 -40.83 -44.44 12.02
CA ALA A 40 -41.56 -43.17 11.82
C ALA A 40 -42.96 -42.96 12.46
N ALA A 41 -43.32 -41.68 12.72
CA ALA A 41 -44.30 -40.92 11.91
C ALA A 41 -44.57 -39.46 12.40
N GLU A 42 -44.84 -38.57 11.44
CA GLU A 42 -45.47 -37.24 11.53
C GLU A 42 -47.02 -37.35 11.79
N GLN A 43 -47.88 -36.33 12.04
CA GLN A 43 -47.83 -34.85 12.01
C GLN A 43 -49.06 -34.23 12.75
N THR A 44 -48.94 -32.97 13.23
CA THR A 44 -49.98 -31.87 13.35
C THR A 44 -51.36 -32.03 14.04
N GLY A 45 -51.77 -30.97 14.79
CA GLY A 45 -53.17 -30.69 15.15
C GLY A 45 -53.36 -29.40 16.01
N SER A 46 -54.36 -28.56 15.72
CA SER A 46 -54.56 -27.21 16.31
C SER A 46 -56.04 -26.78 16.21
N ALA A 47 -56.62 -25.75 16.88
CA ALA A 47 -56.17 -24.69 17.79
C ALA A 47 -57.40 -24.15 18.59
N ALA A 48 -57.24 -23.32 19.66
CA ALA A 48 -58.18 -22.22 20.02
C ALA A 48 -57.87 -21.38 21.29
N ALA A 49 -58.38 -20.14 21.28
CA ALA A 49 -58.39 -19.04 22.29
C ALA A 49 -59.55 -19.15 23.32
N ALA A 50 -59.81 -18.29 24.35
CA ALA A 50 -59.07 -17.30 25.17
C ALA A 50 -60.01 -16.76 26.31
N ALA A 51 -59.49 -16.16 27.40
CA ALA A 51 -60.23 -15.30 28.37
C ALA A 51 -59.28 -14.50 29.32
N PRO A 52 -59.71 -13.39 30.01
CA PRO A 52 -58.77 -12.33 30.46
C PRO A 52 -58.77 -11.88 31.95
N ALA A 53 -57.64 -11.27 32.40
CA ALA A 53 -57.46 -10.25 33.47
C ALA A 53 -57.83 -10.60 34.95
N PRO A 54 -57.33 -9.89 36.02
CA PRO A 54 -56.64 -8.59 36.06
C PRO A 54 -55.31 -8.55 36.88
N ALA A 55 -54.85 -7.33 37.25
CA ALA A 55 -53.49 -7.02 37.70
C ALA A 55 -53.26 -6.94 39.23
N SER A 56 -52.02 -7.18 39.67
CA SER A 56 -51.20 -6.30 40.55
C SER A 56 -50.02 -7.06 41.18
N GLY A 57 -48.90 -6.38 41.46
CA GLY A 57 -47.74 -6.99 42.14
C GLY A 57 -46.40 -6.51 41.60
N ALA A 58 -45.93 -5.34 42.05
CA ALA A 58 -44.57 -4.89 41.76
C ALA A 58 -43.56 -5.66 42.62
N ALA A 59 -42.58 -6.30 41.99
CA ALA A 59 -41.39 -6.83 42.66
C ALA A 59 -40.15 -6.39 41.88
N ALA A 60 -39.31 -5.57 42.51
CA ALA A 60 -38.01 -5.22 41.96
C ALA A 60 -37.05 -6.40 42.12
N GLY A 61 -36.43 -6.85 41.03
CA GLY A 61 -35.48 -7.96 41.07
C GLY A 61 -34.67 -8.07 39.79
N GLY A 62 -33.38 -7.73 39.86
CA GLY A 62 -32.40 -8.07 38.84
C GLY A 62 -32.61 -7.45 37.45
N GLN A 63 -32.23 -6.18 37.27
CA GLN A 63 -31.64 -5.84 35.99
C GLN A 63 -30.36 -6.68 35.85
N THR A 64 -30.40 -7.69 34.99
CA THR A 64 -29.19 -8.27 34.42
C THR A 64 -28.45 -7.14 33.72
N VAL A 65 -27.47 -6.56 34.41
CA VAL A 65 -26.51 -5.65 33.80
C VAL A 65 -25.96 -6.39 32.60
N LYS A 66 -26.27 -5.90 31.40
CA LYS A 66 -25.77 -6.45 30.16
C LYS A 66 -24.25 -6.40 30.29
N LYS A 67 -23.60 -7.56 30.49
CA LYS A 67 -22.14 -7.67 30.49
C LYS A 67 -21.70 -6.94 29.22
N LEU A 68 -20.82 -5.94 29.33
CA LEU A 68 -20.19 -5.43 28.14
C LEU A 68 -19.43 -6.60 27.52
N ASP A 69 -19.72 -6.88 26.25
CA ASP A 69 -18.95 -7.84 25.49
C ASP A 69 -17.49 -7.39 25.52
N LYS A 70 -16.58 -8.33 25.84
CA LYS A 70 -15.15 -8.04 25.77
C LYS A 70 -14.76 -7.93 24.30
N PHE A 71 -14.30 -6.77 23.88
CA PHE A 71 -13.85 -6.56 22.51
C PHE A 71 -12.37 -6.91 22.39
N GLU A 72 -12.00 -7.54 21.28
CA GLU A 72 -10.62 -7.78 20.89
C GLU A 72 -10.17 -6.61 20.02
N VAL A 73 -9.14 -5.89 20.49
CA VAL A 73 -8.59 -4.69 19.84
C VAL A 73 -7.16 -5.00 19.42
N THR A 74 -6.80 -4.59 18.21
CA THR A 74 -5.44 -4.74 17.68
C THR A 74 -4.43 -4.04 18.59
N GLY A 75 -3.30 -4.70 18.89
CA GLY A 75 -2.27 -4.19 19.80
C GLY A 75 -2.25 -4.81 21.21
N SER A 76 -3.14 -5.75 21.55
CA SER A 76 -3.08 -6.52 22.81
C SER A 76 -3.36 -8.01 22.57
N LEU A 77 -2.66 -8.89 23.28
CA LEU A 77 -2.96 -10.32 23.39
C LEU A 77 -4.07 -10.63 24.41
N ILE A 78 -4.34 -9.69 25.31
CA ILE A 78 -5.29 -9.82 26.41
C ILE A 78 -6.51 -8.94 26.11
N ARG A 79 -7.71 -9.54 26.11
CA ARG A 79 -8.96 -8.80 25.88
C ARG A 79 -9.30 -7.93 27.09
N THR A 80 -9.51 -6.64 26.84
CA THR A 80 -9.95 -5.65 27.83
C THR A 80 -11.35 -5.12 27.50
N SER A 81 -12.04 -4.60 28.51
CA SER A 81 -13.28 -3.83 28.36
C SER A 81 -13.04 -2.30 28.36
N ASP A 82 -11.80 -1.86 28.55
CA ASP A 82 -11.45 -0.44 28.60
C ASP A 82 -11.58 0.23 27.23
N LYS A 83 -12.19 1.41 27.16
CA LYS A 83 -12.29 2.23 25.94
C LYS A 83 -10.91 2.65 25.40
N VAL A 84 -9.90 2.74 26.26
CA VAL A 84 -8.54 3.20 25.94
C VAL A 84 -7.54 2.24 26.57
N GLY A 85 -6.76 1.57 25.74
CA GLY A 85 -5.71 0.62 26.15
C GLY A 85 -4.41 1.30 26.59
N HIS A 86 -3.31 0.55 26.52
CA HIS A 86 -1.95 1.06 26.74
C HIS A 86 -1.24 1.49 25.43
N THR A 87 -1.90 1.28 24.28
CA THR A 87 -1.49 1.72 22.94
C THR A 87 -2.51 2.71 22.37
N GLU A 88 -2.06 3.60 21.48
CA GLU A 88 -2.98 4.45 20.70
C GLU A 88 -3.50 3.65 19.50
N VAL A 89 -4.82 3.47 19.45
CA VAL A 89 -5.52 2.77 18.36
C VAL A 89 -6.66 3.65 17.83
N GLN A 90 -6.57 4.04 16.56
CA GLN A 90 -7.65 4.72 15.87
C GLN A 90 -8.58 3.66 15.26
N VAL A 91 -9.83 3.61 15.71
CA VAL A 91 -10.85 2.70 15.17
C VAL A 91 -11.76 3.47 14.23
N ILE A 92 -11.82 3.03 12.98
CA ILE A 92 -12.57 3.66 11.90
C ILE A 92 -13.69 2.72 11.48
N THR A 93 -14.94 3.11 11.67
CA THR A 93 -16.11 2.27 11.38
C THR A 93 -16.55 2.34 9.91
N ALA A 94 -17.24 1.30 9.43
CA ALA A 94 -17.90 1.33 8.12
C ALA A 94 -18.87 2.52 7.93
N LYS A 95 -19.41 3.12 9.01
CA LYS A 95 -20.23 4.34 8.93
C LYS A 95 -19.38 5.54 8.52
N GLU A 96 -18.24 5.75 9.18
CA GLU A 96 -17.32 6.86 8.91
C GLU A 96 -16.70 6.74 7.52
N ILE A 97 -16.35 5.52 7.11
CA ILE A 97 -15.93 5.21 5.74
C ILE A 97 -17.02 5.63 4.73
N GLN A 98 -18.28 5.23 4.92
CA GLN A 98 -19.37 5.64 4.01
C GLN A 98 -19.61 7.17 4.02
N GLN A 99 -19.43 7.84 5.17
CA GLN A 99 -19.58 9.29 5.31
C GLN A 99 -18.41 10.09 4.70
N SER A 100 -17.25 9.47 4.50
CA SER A 100 -16.09 10.11 3.89
C SER A 100 -16.26 10.40 2.38
N GLY A 101 -17.07 9.58 1.70
CA GLY A 101 -17.24 9.62 0.26
C GLY A 101 -16.17 8.88 -0.55
N TYR A 102 -15.25 8.14 0.08
CA TYR A 102 -14.31 7.31 -0.66
C TYR A 102 -14.93 6.01 -1.18
N THR A 103 -14.47 5.58 -2.35
CA THR A 103 -14.99 4.43 -3.11
C THR A 103 -14.11 3.19 -2.99
N THR A 104 -12.86 3.35 -2.54
CA THR A 104 -11.88 2.28 -2.31
C THR A 104 -11.28 2.35 -0.90
N VAL A 105 -10.71 1.24 -0.40
CA VAL A 105 -9.92 1.22 0.85
C VAL A 105 -8.68 2.11 0.71
N ALA A 106 -7.98 2.02 -0.42
CA ALA A 106 -6.73 2.73 -0.66
C ALA A 106 -6.88 4.25 -0.55
N ASP A 107 -7.90 4.83 -1.22
CA ASP A 107 -8.12 6.28 -1.20
C ASP A 107 -8.60 6.77 0.17
N PHE A 108 -9.41 5.95 0.87
CA PHE A 108 -9.82 6.23 2.24
C PHE A 108 -8.60 6.28 3.17
N LEU A 109 -7.74 5.25 3.17
CA LEU A 109 -6.60 5.17 4.08
C LEU A 109 -5.54 6.23 3.77
N ARG A 110 -5.28 6.53 2.49
CA ARG A 110 -4.39 7.63 2.08
C ARG A 110 -4.81 9.00 2.64
N SER A 111 -6.10 9.18 2.91
CA SER A 111 -6.67 10.41 3.50
C SER A 111 -6.51 10.56 5.02
N THR A 112 -6.07 9.50 5.72
CA THR A 112 -5.87 9.56 7.18
C THR A 112 -4.64 10.41 7.54
N SER A 113 -4.67 11.12 8.68
CA SER A 113 -3.58 12.06 9.04
C SER A 113 -2.25 11.36 9.31
N ALA A 114 -2.30 10.13 9.84
CA ALA A 114 -1.14 9.31 10.15
C ALA A 114 -0.44 8.73 8.91
N ASN A 115 -1.11 8.74 7.75
CA ASN A 115 -0.60 8.18 6.49
C ASN A 115 0.57 9.03 5.93
N SER A 116 1.69 8.39 5.59
CA SER A 116 2.83 9.02 4.92
C SER A 116 2.53 9.38 3.46
N ALA A 117 3.33 10.27 2.86
CA ALA A 117 3.32 10.50 1.41
C ALA A 117 3.93 9.33 0.63
N SER A 118 4.80 8.54 1.28
CA SER A 118 5.38 7.29 0.76
C SER A 118 4.39 6.11 0.69
N SER A 119 3.08 6.34 0.91
CA SER A 119 2.01 5.39 0.59
C SER A 119 1.66 5.50 -0.89
N TRP A 120 2.46 4.86 -1.73
CA TRP A 120 2.32 4.96 -3.18
C TRP A 120 1.08 4.20 -3.67
N GLY A 121 0.54 4.60 -4.83
CA GLY A 121 -0.73 4.07 -5.32
C GLY A 121 -0.70 3.83 -6.82
N GLN A 122 -1.78 3.23 -7.36
CA GLN A 122 -1.86 2.91 -8.78
C GLN A 122 -1.69 4.12 -9.72
N THR A 123 -1.95 5.34 -9.23
CA THR A 123 -1.79 6.60 -9.95
C THR A 123 -0.33 7.05 -10.12
N THR A 124 0.60 6.51 -9.32
CA THR A 124 2.03 6.82 -9.41
C THR A 124 2.58 6.38 -10.76
N MET A 125 3.07 7.34 -11.54
CA MET A 125 3.62 7.06 -12.86
C MET A 125 4.99 6.38 -12.71
N ASN A 126 5.35 5.52 -13.67
CA ASN A 126 6.66 4.84 -13.72
C ASN A 126 7.05 3.99 -12.48
N SER A 127 6.11 3.70 -11.58
CA SER A 127 6.33 2.86 -10.39
C SER A 127 6.92 1.48 -10.74
N SER A 128 7.81 0.96 -9.88
CA SER A 128 8.30 -0.42 -9.93
C SER A 128 7.29 -1.47 -9.45
N ALA A 129 6.14 -1.03 -8.91
CA ALA A 129 4.99 -1.86 -8.57
C ALA A 129 3.69 -1.27 -9.16
N PRO A 130 3.57 -1.22 -10.51
CA PRO A 130 2.43 -0.59 -11.19
C PRO A 130 1.09 -1.22 -10.79
N GLY A 131 0.10 -0.39 -10.44
CA GLY A 131 -1.25 -0.86 -10.09
C GLY A 131 -1.46 -1.34 -8.66
N GLY A 132 -0.40 -1.58 -7.88
CA GLY A 132 -0.51 -1.78 -6.44
C GLY A 132 -0.81 -0.48 -5.69
N ALA A 133 -1.36 -0.57 -4.49
CA ALA A 133 -1.38 0.52 -3.52
C ALA A 133 -1.03 0.02 -2.11
N GLY A 134 -0.01 0.62 -1.50
CA GLY A 134 0.42 0.28 -0.15
C GLY A 134 -0.02 1.29 0.90
N MET A 135 0.56 1.14 2.09
CA MET A 135 0.25 1.93 3.27
C MET A 135 1.52 2.14 4.10
N ALA A 136 1.79 3.40 4.42
CA ALA A 136 2.95 3.86 5.16
C ALA A 136 2.51 4.86 6.25
N LEU A 137 3.21 4.90 7.40
CA LEU A 137 2.83 5.73 8.55
C LEU A 137 4.00 6.59 9.05
N ARG A 138 3.69 7.81 9.52
CA ARG A 138 4.61 8.71 10.25
C ARG A 138 5.93 9.07 9.53
N GLY A 139 5.87 9.21 8.21
CA GLY A 139 7.01 9.55 7.35
C GLY A 139 7.89 8.36 6.95
N LEU A 140 7.82 7.26 7.71
CA LEU A 140 8.41 5.98 7.31
C LEU A 140 7.65 5.41 6.11
N SER A 141 8.33 4.61 5.28
CA SER A 141 7.77 3.98 4.09
C SER A 141 7.00 2.67 4.37
N GLU A 142 6.45 2.06 3.32
CA GLU A 142 5.47 0.97 3.43
C GLU A 142 6.04 -0.28 4.10
N LYS A 143 7.34 -0.59 3.90
CA LYS A 143 8.01 -1.74 4.56
C LYS A 143 8.13 -1.64 6.09
N TYR A 144 7.79 -0.48 6.66
CA TYR A 144 7.75 -0.25 8.11
C TYR A 144 6.33 -0.31 8.70
N THR A 145 5.30 -0.59 7.90
CA THR A 145 3.90 -0.65 8.32
C THR A 145 3.32 -2.04 8.05
N LEU A 146 2.90 -2.73 9.11
CA LEU A 146 2.27 -4.04 8.96
C LEU A 146 0.77 -3.90 8.65
N VAL A 147 0.32 -4.47 7.53
CA VAL A 147 -1.11 -4.64 7.24
C VAL A 147 -1.55 -6.05 7.63
N LEU A 148 -2.69 -6.14 8.31
CA LEU A 148 -3.34 -7.40 8.70
C LEU A 148 -4.77 -7.44 8.16
N VAL A 149 -5.26 -8.64 7.86
CA VAL A 149 -6.67 -8.88 7.53
C VAL A 149 -7.26 -9.87 8.52
N ASP A 150 -8.33 -9.49 9.20
CA ASP A 150 -8.90 -10.26 10.31
C ASP A 150 -7.89 -10.65 11.42
N GLY A 151 -6.80 -9.88 11.59
CA GLY A 151 -5.71 -10.16 12.54
C GLY A 151 -4.66 -11.18 12.06
N GLN A 152 -4.73 -11.62 10.80
CA GLN A 152 -3.74 -12.51 10.17
C GLN A 152 -2.82 -11.74 9.21
N ARG A 153 -1.58 -12.21 9.06
CA ARG A 153 -0.66 -11.76 8.01
C ARG A 153 -1.14 -12.24 6.64
N VAL A 154 -0.83 -11.45 5.62
CA VAL A 154 -1.20 -11.68 4.22
C VAL A 154 0.03 -11.50 3.34
N ALA A 155 0.09 -12.23 2.23
CA ALA A 155 1.19 -12.11 1.27
C ALA A 155 1.25 -10.69 0.69
N ASN A 156 2.45 -10.11 0.72
CA ASN A 156 2.72 -8.82 0.11
C ASN A 156 2.39 -8.84 -1.39
N TYR A 157 2.15 -7.66 -1.96
CA TYR A 157 2.16 -7.46 -3.40
C TYR A 157 3.45 -8.03 -3.97
N ALA A 158 3.35 -8.74 -5.10
CA ALA A 158 4.48 -9.53 -5.56
C ALA A 158 5.67 -8.68 -6.08
N GLN A 159 5.44 -7.41 -6.39
CA GLN A 159 6.47 -6.42 -6.71
C GLN A 159 6.66 -5.43 -5.56
N SER A 160 7.80 -4.75 -5.55
CA SER A 160 8.20 -3.77 -4.53
C SER A 160 8.18 -2.35 -5.11
N VAL A 161 7.70 -1.35 -4.38
CA VAL A 161 7.95 0.05 -4.72
C VAL A 161 9.41 0.40 -4.42
N ASN A 162 10.00 1.33 -5.18
CA ASN A 162 11.40 1.75 -5.08
C ASN A 162 12.38 0.55 -5.08
N PHE A 163 12.02 -0.52 -5.80
CA PHE A 163 12.70 -1.82 -5.87
C PHE A 163 12.99 -2.53 -4.53
N THR A 164 12.53 -2.02 -3.38
CA THR A 164 12.88 -2.56 -2.05
C THR A 164 11.70 -2.65 -1.09
N ASP A 165 10.74 -1.76 -1.21
CA ASP A 165 9.68 -1.59 -0.24
C ASP A 165 8.52 -2.53 -0.58
N THR A 166 8.39 -3.57 0.24
CA THR A 166 7.34 -4.58 0.12
C THR A 166 6.15 -4.21 1.00
N PHE A 167 4.95 -4.29 0.44
CA PHE A 167 3.70 -3.84 1.06
C PHE A 167 2.56 -4.82 0.75
N PHE A 168 1.45 -4.75 1.49
CA PHE A 168 0.21 -5.43 1.09
C PHE A 168 -0.64 -4.51 0.22
N ASP A 169 -1.14 -5.02 -0.91
CA ASP A 169 -1.98 -4.26 -1.84
C ASP A 169 -3.40 -4.09 -1.31
N VAL A 170 -3.68 -2.94 -0.70
CA VAL A 170 -4.99 -2.65 -0.09
C VAL A 170 -6.11 -2.48 -1.12
N ASN A 171 -5.80 -2.44 -2.41
CA ASN A 171 -6.80 -2.46 -3.49
C ASN A 171 -7.62 -3.76 -3.53
N ALA A 172 -7.04 -4.87 -3.07
CA ALA A 172 -7.67 -6.19 -3.07
C ALA A 172 -8.87 -6.33 -2.12
N ILE A 173 -9.10 -5.34 -1.23
CA ILE A 173 -10.18 -5.36 -0.24
C ILE A 173 -11.28 -4.35 -0.65
N PRO A 174 -12.49 -4.80 -1.00
CA PRO A 174 -13.59 -3.90 -1.31
C PRO A 174 -14.27 -3.39 -0.02
N LEU A 175 -14.72 -2.13 -0.05
CA LEU A 175 -15.34 -1.46 1.10
C LEU A 175 -16.56 -2.18 1.68
N ASN A 176 -17.33 -2.89 0.85
CA ASN A 176 -18.53 -3.60 1.29
C ASN A 176 -18.21 -4.78 2.24
N MET A 177 -16.99 -5.34 2.18
CA MET A 177 -16.50 -6.40 3.05
C MET A 177 -15.95 -5.89 4.39
N VAL A 178 -15.61 -4.60 4.49
CA VAL A 178 -15.02 -4.00 5.69
C VAL A 178 -16.08 -3.73 6.75
N GLU A 179 -15.83 -4.16 7.98
CA GLU A 179 -16.61 -3.81 9.17
C GLU A 179 -16.03 -2.54 9.82
N ARG A 180 -14.70 -2.54 9.98
CA ARG A 180 -13.90 -1.44 10.52
C ARG A 180 -12.43 -1.61 10.15
N VAL A 181 -11.67 -0.52 10.24
CA VAL A 181 -10.20 -0.54 10.21
C VAL A 181 -9.67 -0.08 11.56
N GLU A 182 -8.64 -0.75 12.06
CA GLU A 182 -7.94 -0.39 13.29
C GLU A 182 -6.49 0.00 12.96
N ILE A 183 -6.12 1.26 13.21
CA ILE A 183 -4.75 1.76 13.02
C ILE A 183 -4.10 1.88 14.38
N VAL A 184 -3.23 0.92 14.72
CA VAL A 184 -2.35 0.98 15.89
C VAL A 184 -1.18 1.88 15.53
N LYS A 185 -1.11 3.07 16.11
CA LYS A 185 -0.05 4.04 15.78
C LYS A 185 1.25 3.77 16.56
N THR A 186 1.28 2.85 17.52
CA THR A 186 2.50 2.48 18.25
C THR A 186 3.23 1.33 17.60
N GLY A 187 4.57 1.38 17.55
CA GLY A 187 5.40 0.23 17.14
C GLY A 187 5.10 -1.01 17.98
N ALA A 188 4.62 -2.07 17.32
CA ALA A 188 3.98 -3.24 17.92
C ALA A 188 4.73 -4.56 17.63
N VAL A 189 6.03 -4.47 17.32
CA VAL A 189 6.93 -5.61 17.04
C VAL A 189 6.89 -6.68 18.13
N SER A 190 6.75 -6.28 19.41
CA SER A 190 6.65 -7.22 20.55
C SER A 190 5.40 -8.11 20.55
N VAL A 191 4.43 -7.86 19.66
CA VAL A 191 3.23 -8.68 19.45
C VAL A 191 3.25 -9.30 18.05
N TYR A 192 3.48 -8.49 17.03
CA TYR A 192 3.30 -8.89 15.63
C TYR A 192 4.58 -9.26 14.85
N GLY A 193 5.77 -9.06 15.43
CA GLY A 193 7.05 -9.31 14.78
C GLY A 193 7.51 -8.19 13.84
N SER A 194 8.40 -8.51 12.89
CA SER A 194 8.95 -7.58 11.88
C SER A 194 7.87 -6.73 11.21
N ASP A 195 8.26 -5.60 10.62
CA ASP A 195 7.40 -4.72 9.81
C ASP A 195 6.37 -3.92 10.63
N ALA A 196 6.10 -4.28 11.90
CA ALA A 196 5.23 -3.53 12.81
C ALA A 196 5.94 -2.35 13.53
N ILE A 197 6.75 -1.58 12.78
CA ILE A 197 7.62 -0.52 13.33
C ILE A 197 6.89 0.81 13.43
N ALA A 198 6.36 1.32 12.31
CA ALA A 198 5.61 2.56 12.24
C ALA A 198 4.20 2.40 12.85
N GLY A 199 3.65 1.19 12.77
CA GLY A 199 2.35 0.82 13.32
C GLY A 199 1.79 -0.46 12.71
N VAL A 200 0.50 -0.70 12.93
CA VAL A 200 -0.26 -1.82 12.34
C VAL A 200 -1.60 -1.31 11.81
N VAL A 201 -1.95 -1.65 10.58
CA VAL A 201 -3.28 -1.41 9.99
C VAL A 201 -4.01 -2.74 9.89
N ASN A 202 -4.95 -3.01 10.80
CA ASN A 202 -5.74 -4.24 10.79
C ASN A 202 -7.13 -3.98 10.20
N ILE A 203 -7.41 -4.60 9.06
CA ILE A 203 -8.67 -4.48 8.35
C ILE A 203 -9.58 -5.63 8.79
N ILE A 204 -10.59 -5.30 9.59
CA ILE A 204 -11.55 -6.26 10.10
C ILE A 204 -12.70 -6.39 9.10
N THR A 205 -12.86 -7.60 8.55
CA THR A 205 -13.96 -7.88 7.63
C THR A 205 -15.22 -8.30 8.39
N LYS A 206 -16.38 -8.03 7.79
CA LYS A 206 -17.70 -8.40 8.34
C LYS A 206 -17.78 -9.92 8.52
N LYS A 207 -18.17 -10.32 9.71
CA LYS A 207 -18.43 -11.71 10.12
C LYS A 207 -19.86 -11.81 10.62
N ASN A 208 -20.42 -13.01 10.59
CA ASN A 208 -21.75 -13.30 11.17
C ASN A 208 -22.87 -12.44 10.57
N PHE A 209 -22.77 -12.09 9.28
CA PHE A 209 -23.80 -11.33 8.59
C PHE A 209 -25.02 -12.21 8.32
N GLN A 210 -26.21 -11.63 8.40
CA GLN A 210 -27.48 -12.29 8.14
C GLN A 210 -28.31 -11.42 7.19
N GLY A 211 -28.97 -12.04 6.22
CA GLY A 211 -29.77 -11.36 5.20
C GLY A 211 -28.98 -11.04 3.94
N LEU A 212 -29.42 -10.02 3.21
CA LEU A 212 -28.88 -9.61 1.92
C LEU A 212 -28.67 -8.10 1.87
N GLN A 213 -27.44 -7.68 1.57
CA GLN A 213 -27.08 -6.32 1.20
C GLN A 213 -26.67 -6.28 -0.28
N ILE A 214 -27.22 -5.32 -1.03
CA ILE A 214 -26.80 -4.99 -2.40
C ILE A 214 -26.44 -3.51 -2.41
N ASP A 215 -25.27 -3.17 -2.91
CA ASP A 215 -24.81 -1.79 -3.08
C ASP A 215 -24.54 -1.51 -4.56
N GLY A 216 -25.02 -0.37 -5.05
CA GLY A 216 -24.69 0.18 -6.36
C GLY A 216 -24.29 1.63 -6.24
N GLN A 217 -23.24 2.04 -6.95
CA GLN A 217 -22.72 3.40 -6.98
C GLN A 217 -22.24 3.77 -8.37
N LEU A 218 -22.48 5.02 -8.77
CA LEU A 218 -21.87 5.67 -9.92
C LEU A 218 -21.25 6.99 -9.49
N GLY A 219 -20.15 7.38 -10.12
CA GLY A 219 -19.51 8.68 -9.92
C GLY A 219 -18.74 9.14 -11.16
N LYS A 220 -18.45 10.42 -11.23
CA LYS A 220 -17.67 11.02 -12.32
C LYS A 220 -17.01 12.33 -11.89
N ALA A 221 -15.80 12.58 -12.37
CA ALA A 221 -15.21 13.92 -12.38
C ALA A 221 -16.01 14.91 -13.24
N GLN A 222 -15.87 16.20 -12.92
CA GLN A 222 -16.33 17.32 -13.74
C GLN A 222 -15.58 17.40 -15.07
N HIS A 223 -14.28 17.06 -15.04
CA HIS A 223 -13.42 16.97 -16.20
C HIS A 223 -13.66 15.67 -17.00
N PRO A 224 -13.10 15.52 -18.21
CA PRO A 224 -13.10 14.25 -18.93
C PRO A 224 -12.35 13.16 -18.15
N GLY A 225 -12.72 11.91 -18.40
CA GLY A 225 -12.22 10.74 -17.66
C GLY A 225 -12.97 10.46 -16.34
N ASP A 226 -12.33 9.63 -15.52
CA ASP A 226 -12.65 9.27 -14.12
C ASP A 226 -14.13 8.96 -13.88
N GLY A 227 -14.75 8.25 -14.82
CA GLY A 227 -16.06 7.63 -14.65
C GLY A 227 -15.92 6.37 -13.81
N GLN A 228 -16.40 6.42 -12.56
CA GLN A 228 -16.34 5.32 -11.62
C GLN A 228 -17.70 4.62 -11.47
N GLY A 229 -17.66 3.30 -11.36
CA GLY A 229 -18.83 2.47 -11.03
C GLY A 229 -18.46 1.37 -10.05
N ASN A 230 -19.31 1.13 -9.07
CA ASN A 230 -19.18 0.04 -8.10
C ASN A 230 -20.51 -0.71 -7.98
N PHE A 231 -20.47 -2.03 -8.06
CA PHE A 231 -21.59 -2.90 -7.71
C PHE A 231 -21.10 -3.99 -6.77
N SER A 232 -21.79 -4.20 -5.66
CA SER A 232 -21.39 -5.22 -4.69
C SER A 232 -22.57 -5.88 -4.01
N VAL A 233 -22.36 -7.13 -3.61
CA VAL A 233 -23.33 -7.95 -2.89
C VAL A 233 -22.65 -8.50 -1.64
N LEU A 234 -23.38 -8.52 -0.53
CA LEU A 234 -23.00 -9.16 0.72
C LEU A 234 -24.22 -9.94 1.20
N ALA A 235 -24.10 -11.26 1.33
CA ALA A 235 -25.17 -12.14 1.78
C ALA A 235 -24.69 -12.98 2.96
N GLY A 236 -25.61 -13.39 3.83
CA GLY A 236 -25.27 -14.35 4.86
C GLY A 236 -26.48 -15.02 5.49
N PHE A 237 -26.27 -16.24 6.00
CA PHE A 237 -27.30 -17.09 6.57
C PHE A 237 -26.74 -17.96 7.70
N GLY A 238 -27.63 -18.41 8.58
CA GLY A 238 -27.30 -19.06 9.84
C GLY A 238 -27.02 -18.06 10.97
N ASP A 239 -27.61 -18.29 12.14
CA ASP A 239 -27.24 -17.63 13.39
C ASP A 239 -26.36 -18.53 14.26
N LEU A 240 -25.23 -18.01 14.76
CA LEU A 240 -24.30 -18.80 15.57
C LEU A 240 -24.88 -19.27 16.91
N ASN A 241 -25.95 -18.65 17.42
CA ASN A 241 -26.57 -18.98 18.69
C ASN A 241 -27.69 -20.01 18.52
N SER A 242 -28.58 -19.86 17.52
CA SER A 242 -29.67 -20.82 17.27
C SER A 242 -29.24 -22.00 16.40
N ASP A 243 -28.56 -21.72 15.28
CA ASP A 243 -28.28 -22.70 14.23
C ASP A 243 -26.89 -23.30 14.38
N ARG A 244 -26.07 -22.71 15.25
CA ARG A 244 -24.67 -23.06 15.53
C ARG A 244 -23.73 -22.88 14.33
N PHE A 245 -24.14 -22.17 13.30
CA PHE A 245 -23.27 -21.78 12.19
C PHE A 245 -23.65 -20.40 11.65
N ASN A 246 -22.72 -19.78 10.92
CA ASN A 246 -23.02 -18.70 10.00
C ASN A 246 -22.13 -18.84 8.76
N VAL A 247 -22.69 -18.56 7.59
CA VAL A 247 -21.92 -18.33 6.36
C VAL A 247 -22.15 -16.90 5.92
N THR A 248 -21.07 -16.14 5.76
CA THR A 248 -21.06 -14.79 5.19
C THR A 248 -20.30 -14.84 3.86
N ALA A 249 -20.89 -14.32 2.79
CA ALA A 249 -20.28 -14.24 1.46
C ALA A 249 -20.44 -12.84 0.87
N ALA A 250 -19.43 -12.36 0.15
CA ALA A 250 -19.43 -11.05 -0.49
C ALA A 250 -18.77 -11.13 -1.87
N ALA A 251 -19.24 -10.30 -2.79
CA ALA A 251 -18.62 -10.08 -4.09
C ALA A 251 -18.71 -8.59 -4.47
N SER A 252 -17.77 -8.10 -5.28
CA SER A 252 -17.80 -6.74 -5.83
C SER A 252 -17.17 -6.65 -7.21
N TYR A 253 -17.72 -5.77 -8.04
CA TYR A 253 -17.12 -5.26 -9.27
C TYR A 253 -16.95 -3.75 -9.17
N TYR A 254 -15.74 -3.26 -9.36
CA TYR A 254 -15.43 -1.83 -9.46
C TYR A 254 -14.72 -1.53 -10.78
N ARG A 255 -15.01 -0.37 -11.37
CA ARG A 255 -14.39 0.12 -12.60
C ARG A 255 -14.13 1.62 -12.46
N ASP A 256 -12.93 2.04 -12.84
CA ASP A 256 -12.60 3.43 -13.13
C ASP A 256 -12.15 3.54 -14.60
N SER A 257 -12.73 4.46 -15.37
CA SER A 257 -12.28 4.72 -16.75
C SER A 257 -10.87 5.30 -16.82
N GLY A 258 -10.36 5.89 -15.73
CA GLY A 258 -9.13 6.67 -15.70
C GLY A 258 -9.24 7.99 -16.48
N SER A 259 -8.12 8.70 -16.53
CA SER A 259 -7.93 9.99 -17.20
C SER A 259 -6.48 10.15 -17.67
N THR A 260 -6.28 11.06 -18.60
CA THR A 260 -4.97 11.44 -19.16
C THR A 260 -4.56 12.83 -18.69
N LEU A 261 -3.28 13.18 -18.87
CA LEU A 261 -2.83 14.57 -18.70
C LEU A 261 -3.54 15.52 -19.67
N GLY A 262 -4.03 15.01 -20.81
CA GLY A 262 -4.84 15.75 -21.77
C GLY A 262 -6.18 16.22 -21.21
N ASP A 263 -6.67 15.60 -20.13
CA ASP A 263 -8.00 15.84 -19.57
C ASP A 263 -8.01 16.91 -18.45
N ARG A 264 -6.89 17.62 -18.22
CA ARG A 264 -6.78 18.71 -17.20
C ARG A 264 -6.18 19.98 -17.78
N ASP A 265 -6.74 21.13 -17.41
CA ASP A 265 -6.21 22.43 -17.85
C ASP A 265 -4.73 22.63 -17.47
N MET A 266 -4.30 22.08 -16.34
CA MET A 266 -2.94 22.27 -15.79
C MET A 266 -1.87 21.55 -16.63
N THR A 267 -2.19 20.40 -17.19
CA THR A 267 -1.21 19.49 -17.83
C THR A 267 -1.48 19.25 -19.31
N SER A 268 -2.67 19.55 -19.82
CA SER A 268 -3.07 19.33 -21.22
C SER A 268 -2.22 20.08 -22.24
N ALA A 269 -1.73 21.28 -21.89
CA ALA A 269 -0.84 22.07 -22.75
C ALA A 269 0.61 21.59 -22.73
N GLN A 270 1.04 20.87 -21.68
CA GLN A 270 2.45 20.59 -21.36
C GLN A 270 3.29 21.89 -21.34
N ASP A 271 2.70 22.93 -20.76
CA ASP A 271 3.29 24.25 -20.55
C ASP A 271 2.96 24.70 -19.14
N PHE A 272 4.00 24.94 -18.35
CA PHE A 272 3.93 25.36 -16.96
C PHE A 272 4.39 26.82 -16.78
N THR A 273 4.75 27.55 -17.84
CA THR A 273 5.37 28.90 -17.77
C THR A 273 4.51 29.97 -17.09
N GLN A 274 3.21 29.73 -16.92
CA GLN A 274 2.32 30.51 -16.05
C GLN A 274 2.67 30.44 -14.54
N TYR A 275 3.47 29.47 -14.12
CA TYR A 275 3.93 29.29 -12.75
C TYR A 275 5.40 29.74 -12.58
N PRO A 276 5.79 30.30 -11.42
CA PRO A 276 7.18 30.68 -11.18
C PRO A 276 8.11 29.45 -11.21
N GLY A 277 9.13 29.48 -12.07
CA GLY A 277 10.02 28.33 -12.33
C GLY A 277 9.43 27.28 -13.28
N GLY A 278 8.28 27.57 -13.88
CA GLY A 278 7.62 26.69 -14.84
C GLY A 278 8.31 26.65 -16.20
N LEU A 279 8.40 25.46 -16.78
CA LEU A 279 8.97 25.17 -18.10
C LEU A 279 7.87 24.94 -19.16
N ALA A 280 8.21 25.17 -20.42
CA ALA A 280 7.39 24.78 -21.56
C ALA A 280 7.97 23.54 -22.26
N ALA A 281 7.12 22.77 -22.96
CA ALA A 281 7.54 21.63 -23.76
C ALA A 281 8.70 21.96 -24.74
N PRO A 282 9.69 21.08 -24.90
CA PRO A 282 9.68 19.67 -24.49
C PRO A 282 10.18 19.44 -23.05
N LEU A 283 9.32 18.84 -22.22
CA LEU A 283 9.55 18.47 -20.82
C LEU A 283 10.22 17.09 -20.65
N GLY A 284 10.63 16.46 -21.75
CA GLY A 284 11.23 15.13 -21.74
C GLY A 284 11.66 14.62 -23.12
N PRO A 285 12.34 13.47 -23.20
CA PRO A 285 12.80 12.88 -24.47
C PRO A 285 11.64 12.42 -25.36
N ASN A 286 10.53 11.94 -24.77
CA ASN A 286 9.31 11.51 -25.48
C ASN A 286 8.46 12.66 -26.04
N GLN A 287 8.94 13.91 -25.93
CA GLN A 287 8.28 15.10 -26.46
C GLN A 287 9.02 15.72 -27.65
N GLN A 288 10.10 15.10 -28.13
CA GLN A 288 10.98 15.73 -29.13
C GLN A 288 11.70 14.75 -30.06
N SER A 289 11.84 15.17 -31.32
CA SER A 289 12.64 14.49 -32.36
C SER A 289 13.62 15.47 -33.01
N TYR A 290 14.89 15.10 -33.09
CA TYR A 290 15.95 15.92 -33.69
C TYR A 290 17.17 15.06 -34.06
N TRP A 291 17.99 15.55 -34.98
CA TRP A 291 19.33 15.04 -35.27
C TRP A 291 20.36 15.70 -34.35
N SER A 292 21.29 14.92 -33.81
CA SER A 292 22.45 15.40 -33.05
C SER A 292 23.67 15.37 -33.96
N LEU A 293 24.23 16.53 -34.29
CA LEU A 293 25.46 16.62 -35.06
C LEU A 293 26.70 16.36 -34.19
N ALA A 294 27.85 16.12 -34.83
CA ALA A 294 29.11 15.81 -34.14
C ALA A 294 29.65 16.95 -33.26
N ASP A 295 29.21 18.20 -33.50
CA ASP A 295 29.52 19.38 -32.68
C ASP A 295 28.53 19.57 -31.50
N GLY A 296 27.59 18.62 -31.30
CA GLY A 296 26.55 18.68 -30.28
C GLY A 296 25.33 19.52 -30.66
N SER A 297 25.33 20.20 -31.81
CA SER A 297 24.18 20.98 -32.27
C SER A 297 22.99 20.09 -32.65
N ARG A 298 21.78 20.65 -32.49
CA ARG A 298 20.51 19.95 -32.75
C ARG A 298 19.83 20.52 -34.00
N VAL A 299 19.44 19.64 -34.91
CA VAL A 299 18.75 20.00 -36.16
C VAL A 299 17.38 19.31 -36.19
N PRO A 300 16.26 20.04 -36.44
CA PRO A 300 14.95 19.42 -36.50
C PRO A 300 14.83 18.50 -37.71
N LEU A 301 13.94 17.51 -37.63
CA LEU A 301 13.56 16.74 -38.81
C LEU A 301 12.81 17.68 -39.78
N SER A 302 13.08 17.56 -41.08
CA SER A 302 12.46 18.40 -42.11
C SER A 302 11.80 17.53 -43.20
N PRO A 303 10.46 17.62 -43.38
CA PRO A 303 9.50 18.26 -42.47
C PRO A 303 9.48 17.59 -41.08
N CYS A 304 8.84 18.23 -40.10
CA CYS A 304 8.58 17.56 -38.82
C CYS A 304 7.57 16.41 -38.99
N PRO A 305 7.69 15.31 -38.22
CA PRO A 305 6.77 14.18 -38.32
C PRO A 305 5.32 14.60 -38.01
N PRO A 306 4.30 13.93 -38.59
CA PRO A 306 2.89 14.23 -38.34
C PRO A 306 2.54 14.30 -36.84
N GLY A 307 1.74 15.30 -36.47
CA GLY A 307 1.39 15.59 -35.07
C GLY A 307 2.44 16.38 -34.29
N SER A 308 3.66 16.56 -34.82
CA SER A 308 4.70 17.40 -34.21
C SER A 308 4.66 18.84 -34.76
N LYS A 309 5.20 19.78 -33.98
CA LYS A 309 5.42 21.19 -34.38
C LYS A 309 6.92 21.47 -34.54
N THR A 310 7.30 22.33 -35.47
CA THR A 310 8.69 22.80 -35.58
C THR A 310 8.99 23.81 -34.48
N SER A 311 10.02 23.53 -33.68
CA SER A 311 10.72 24.48 -32.80
C SER A 311 12.10 24.81 -33.41
N ALA A 312 12.81 25.77 -32.85
CA ALA A 312 14.05 26.31 -33.42
C ALA A 312 15.11 25.24 -33.78
N THR A 313 15.26 24.21 -32.94
CA THR A 313 16.26 23.14 -33.10
C THR A 313 15.66 21.73 -33.15
N ASN A 314 14.36 21.57 -32.86
CA ASN A 314 13.70 20.29 -32.62
C ASN A 314 12.31 20.25 -33.26
N CYS A 315 11.79 19.06 -33.55
CA CYS A 315 10.35 18.84 -33.70
C CYS A 315 9.76 18.46 -32.34
N THR A 316 8.71 19.13 -31.86
CA THR A 316 8.10 18.89 -30.55
C THR A 316 6.70 18.27 -30.66
N TYR A 317 6.37 17.38 -29.73
CA TYR A 317 5.08 16.68 -29.64
C TYR A 317 4.51 16.80 -28.21
N ASN A 318 3.19 16.88 -28.09
CA ASN A 318 2.50 16.93 -26.80
C ASN A 318 1.96 15.53 -26.43
N PRO A 319 2.54 14.84 -25.42
CA PRO A 319 2.12 13.50 -25.01
C PRO A 319 0.95 13.47 -24.03
N ALA A 320 0.30 14.59 -23.73
CA ALA A 320 -0.66 14.68 -22.64
C ALA A 320 -1.82 13.67 -22.78
N ALA A 321 -2.38 13.55 -23.99
CA ALA A 321 -3.45 12.60 -24.30
C ALA A 321 -2.98 11.12 -24.42
N SER A 322 -1.67 10.86 -24.42
CA SER A 322 -1.06 9.52 -24.45
C SER A 322 -0.39 9.13 -23.13
N THR A 323 -0.59 9.92 -22.07
CA THR A 323 -0.01 9.69 -20.74
C THR A 323 -1.12 9.71 -19.69
N SER A 324 -1.19 8.67 -18.86
CA SER A 324 -2.21 8.57 -17.81
C SER A 324 -1.95 9.56 -16.67
N LEU A 325 -3.01 10.24 -16.22
CA LEU A 325 -3.08 10.94 -14.95
C LEU A 325 -3.62 10.00 -13.87
N VAL A 326 -4.70 9.29 -14.19
CA VAL A 326 -5.25 8.17 -13.43
C VAL A 326 -5.37 6.98 -14.38
N PRO A 327 -4.76 5.82 -14.08
CA PRO A 327 -4.90 4.65 -14.95
C PRO A 327 -6.34 4.14 -14.95
N SER A 328 -6.80 3.54 -16.05
CA SER A 328 -8.09 2.85 -16.02
C SER A 328 -7.93 1.57 -15.19
N THR A 329 -8.86 1.30 -14.27
CA THR A 329 -8.81 0.11 -13.42
C THR A 329 -10.10 -0.69 -13.43
N THR A 330 -9.99 -2.02 -13.29
CA THR A 330 -11.13 -2.94 -13.14
C THR A 330 -10.81 -3.89 -12.00
N ARG A 331 -11.71 -4.05 -11.03
CA ARG A 331 -11.48 -4.85 -9.82
C ARG A 331 -12.60 -5.83 -9.60
N LEU A 332 -12.26 -7.09 -9.40
CA LEU A 332 -13.18 -8.19 -9.11
C LEU A 332 -12.77 -8.84 -7.80
N ASN A 333 -13.66 -8.82 -6.80
CA ASN A 333 -13.40 -9.42 -5.49
C ASN A 333 -14.51 -10.40 -5.12
N ALA A 334 -14.14 -11.48 -4.45
CA ALA A 334 -15.07 -12.40 -3.80
C ALA A 334 -14.46 -12.94 -2.50
N LYS A 335 -15.23 -12.94 -1.40
CA LYS A 335 -14.87 -13.59 -0.12
C LYS A 335 -16.03 -14.42 0.39
N VAL A 336 -15.74 -15.60 0.92
CA VAL A 336 -16.67 -16.41 1.72
C VAL A 336 -16.00 -16.76 3.04
N ARG A 337 -16.77 -16.75 4.12
CA ARG A 337 -16.34 -17.20 5.44
C ARG A 337 -17.49 -17.97 6.10
N ALA A 338 -17.22 -19.22 6.46
CA ALA A 338 -18.10 -20.03 7.29
C ALA A 338 -17.54 -20.09 8.72
N THR A 339 -18.39 -19.96 9.72
CA THR A 339 -18.05 -20.11 11.15
C THR A 339 -19.03 -21.12 11.75
N PHE A 340 -18.52 -22.08 12.52
CA PHE A 340 -19.27 -23.16 13.13
C PHE A 340 -18.98 -23.21 14.63
N LYS A 341 -20.02 -23.29 15.44
CA LYS A 341 -19.96 -23.36 16.91
C LYS A 341 -19.95 -24.84 17.33
N ILE A 342 -18.74 -25.38 17.55
CA ILE A 342 -18.46 -26.79 17.90
C ILE A 342 -19.09 -27.18 19.24
N ASP A 343 -19.12 -26.25 20.19
CA ASP A 343 -19.82 -26.33 21.47
C ASP A 343 -20.09 -24.90 21.99
N ASP A 344 -20.57 -24.72 23.22
CA ASP A 344 -20.88 -23.38 23.74
C ASP A 344 -19.68 -22.44 23.88
N ASN A 345 -18.47 -22.98 24.00
CA ASN A 345 -17.23 -22.24 24.20
C ASN A 345 -16.30 -22.29 22.98
N THR A 346 -16.44 -23.27 22.08
CA THR A 346 -15.52 -23.50 20.94
C THR A 346 -16.18 -23.19 19.58
N GLN A 347 -15.46 -22.46 18.73
CA GLN A 347 -15.84 -22.12 17.35
C GLN A 347 -14.70 -22.45 16.39
N ALA A 348 -15.02 -23.13 15.28
CA ALA A 348 -14.14 -23.22 14.11
C ALA A 348 -14.61 -22.25 13.02
N TYR A 349 -13.71 -21.87 12.12
CA TYR A 349 -14.05 -21.12 10.92
C TYR A 349 -13.17 -21.54 9.75
N ALA A 350 -13.69 -21.38 8.54
CA ALA A 350 -12.93 -21.48 7.29
C ALA A 350 -13.30 -20.28 6.41
N GLY A 351 -12.33 -19.76 5.67
CA GLY A 351 -12.49 -18.62 4.78
C GLY A 351 -11.69 -18.77 3.50
N PHE A 352 -12.24 -18.22 2.42
CA PHE A 352 -11.56 -18.07 1.15
C PHE A 352 -11.86 -16.68 0.59
N TRP A 353 -10.84 -16.01 0.09
CA TRP A 353 -10.94 -14.69 -0.53
C TRP A 353 -10.06 -14.67 -1.78
N VAL A 354 -10.59 -14.13 -2.86
CA VAL A 354 -9.88 -13.85 -4.10
C VAL A 354 -10.16 -12.43 -4.55
N SER A 355 -9.14 -11.80 -5.10
CA SER A 355 -9.15 -10.49 -5.72
C SER A 355 -8.43 -10.57 -7.07
N ARG A 356 -8.93 -9.87 -8.07
CA ARG A 356 -8.28 -9.67 -9.36
C ARG A 356 -8.46 -8.23 -9.81
N ASP A 357 -7.34 -7.51 -9.84
CA ASP A 357 -7.27 -6.10 -10.17
C ASP A 357 -6.47 -5.91 -11.46
N GLU A 358 -7.14 -5.40 -12.50
CA GLU A 358 -6.54 -4.97 -13.76
C GLU A 358 -6.29 -3.46 -13.71
N THR A 359 -5.07 -3.03 -14.01
CA THR A 359 -4.68 -1.62 -14.12
C THR A 359 -4.02 -1.37 -15.47
N VAL A 360 -4.43 -0.28 -16.11
CA VAL A 360 -3.95 0.15 -17.43
C VAL A 360 -3.36 1.54 -17.33
N GLN A 361 -2.03 1.64 -17.38
CA GLN A 361 -1.31 2.92 -17.34
C GLN A 361 -0.68 3.22 -18.71
N LEU A 362 -0.97 4.41 -19.26
CA LEU A 362 -0.30 4.93 -20.45
C LEU A 362 0.94 5.73 -20.01
N GLN A 363 2.10 5.46 -20.60
CA GLN A 363 3.40 6.03 -20.21
C GLN A 363 3.95 7.01 -21.27
N GLY A 364 3.06 7.57 -22.09
CA GLY A 364 3.44 8.43 -23.22
C GLY A 364 3.93 7.66 -24.45
N PRO A 365 4.33 8.36 -25.51
CA PRO A 365 4.89 7.74 -26.71
C PRO A 365 6.23 7.05 -26.42
N ALA A 366 6.48 5.94 -27.12
CA ALA A 366 7.81 5.37 -27.21
C ALA A 366 8.79 6.40 -27.81
N SER A 367 10.04 6.37 -27.37
CA SER A 367 11.09 7.22 -27.91
C SER A 367 12.46 6.57 -27.78
N ILE A 368 13.38 6.98 -28.66
CA ILE A 368 14.81 6.72 -28.56
C ILE A 368 15.56 8.02 -28.31
N SER A 369 16.48 8.00 -27.36
CA SER A 369 17.26 9.16 -26.93
C SER A 369 18.62 8.73 -26.36
N SER A 370 19.43 9.69 -25.93
CA SER A 370 20.69 9.43 -25.23
C SER A 370 20.53 8.72 -23.88
N THR A 371 19.31 8.66 -23.32
CA THR A 371 19.01 7.99 -22.04
C THR A 371 18.35 6.61 -22.21
N THR A 372 18.12 6.17 -23.46
CA THR A 372 17.53 4.86 -23.74
C THR A 372 18.63 3.80 -23.70
N ASN A 373 18.52 2.84 -22.78
CA ASN A 373 19.57 1.86 -22.51
C ASN A 373 19.13 0.41 -22.80
N VAL A 374 20.09 -0.47 -23.10
CA VAL A 374 19.90 -1.91 -23.32
C VAL A 374 20.80 -2.71 -22.36
N TYR A 375 20.31 -3.86 -21.88
CA TYR A 375 21.04 -4.77 -21.00
C TYR A 375 21.76 -5.86 -21.80
N ASN A 376 22.97 -6.22 -21.40
CA ASN A 376 23.74 -7.31 -21.99
C ASN A 376 23.84 -8.49 -20.99
N PRO A 377 23.06 -9.58 -21.19
CA PRO A 377 23.06 -10.72 -20.28
C PRO A 377 24.38 -11.49 -20.23
N SER A 378 25.25 -11.39 -21.24
CA SER A 378 26.54 -12.10 -21.27
C SER A 378 27.60 -11.47 -20.37
N THR A 379 27.48 -10.17 -20.10
CA THR A 379 28.41 -9.38 -19.27
C THR A 379 27.76 -8.84 -17.99
N GLY A 380 26.44 -8.97 -17.85
CA GLY A 380 25.67 -8.40 -16.75
C GLY A 380 25.64 -6.86 -16.76
N SER A 381 25.98 -6.22 -17.88
CA SER A 381 26.20 -4.77 -17.98
C SER A 381 25.12 -4.05 -18.78
N VAL A 382 24.96 -2.74 -18.54
CA VAL A 382 24.05 -1.88 -19.30
C VAL A 382 24.84 -0.98 -20.25
N SER A 383 24.30 -0.71 -21.44
CA SER A 383 24.90 0.21 -22.43
C SER A 383 23.83 1.08 -23.09
N PRO A 384 24.17 2.29 -23.57
CA PRO A 384 23.26 3.10 -24.38
C PRO A 384 22.80 2.34 -25.63
N LEU A 385 21.53 2.48 -25.99
CA LEU A 385 20.95 1.89 -27.19
C LEU A 385 21.51 2.60 -28.45
N PRO A 386 21.99 1.87 -29.47
CA PRO A 386 22.50 2.49 -30.69
C PRO A 386 21.44 3.37 -31.37
N ARG A 387 21.77 4.66 -31.57
CA ARG A 387 20.91 5.66 -32.19
C ARG A 387 21.54 6.38 -33.39
N THR A 388 22.65 5.84 -33.91
CA THR A 388 23.39 6.41 -35.05
C THR A 388 22.85 5.89 -36.36
N VAL A 389 22.40 6.79 -37.23
CA VAL A 389 21.99 6.46 -38.59
C VAL A 389 23.22 6.55 -39.51
N PRO A 390 23.59 5.48 -40.25
CA PRO A 390 24.73 5.48 -41.15
C PRO A 390 24.48 6.31 -42.41
N VAL A 391 25.53 6.58 -43.19
CA VAL A 391 25.45 7.30 -44.49
C VAL A 391 24.69 6.49 -45.55
N SER A 392 24.65 5.16 -45.42
CA SER A 392 23.92 4.26 -46.32
C SER A 392 22.40 4.36 -46.20
N ASN A 393 21.87 4.95 -45.13
CA ASN A 393 20.44 5.14 -44.97
C ASN A 393 20.00 6.35 -45.81
N PRO A 394 19.09 6.20 -46.80
CA PRO A 394 18.66 7.29 -47.69
C PRO A 394 17.94 8.45 -46.97
N TYR A 395 17.57 8.29 -45.71
CA TYR A 395 16.93 9.32 -44.89
C TYR A 395 17.90 10.04 -43.94
N ASN A 396 19.22 9.80 -44.04
CA ASN A 396 20.26 10.60 -43.39
C ASN A 396 20.73 11.73 -44.34
N PRO A 397 20.43 13.01 -44.06
CA PRO A 397 20.73 14.11 -44.98
C PRO A 397 22.17 14.67 -44.85
N PHE A 398 22.99 14.21 -43.90
CA PHE A 398 24.24 14.89 -43.54
C PHE A 398 25.50 14.36 -44.22
N GLY A 399 25.42 13.23 -44.95
CA GLY A 399 26.58 12.60 -45.59
C GLY A 399 27.59 11.97 -44.60
N VAL A 400 27.33 12.03 -43.30
CA VAL A 400 28.12 11.42 -42.21
C VAL A 400 27.21 10.63 -41.27
N PRO A 401 27.70 9.60 -40.56
CA PRO A 401 26.90 8.89 -39.56
C PRO A 401 26.43 9.88 -38.48
N THR A 402 25.11 10.01 -38.31
CA THR A 402 24.51 11.06 -37.46
C THR A 402 23.54 10.45 -36.48
N ALA A 403 23.62 10.86 -35.21
CA ALA A 403 22.76 10.34 -34.16
C ALA A 403 21.37 11.00 -34.20
N ILE A 404 20.31 10.22 -33.93
CA ILE A 404 18.93 10.71 -33.92
C ILE A 404 18.29 10.54 -32.54
N ASN A 405 17.55 11.54 -32.10
CA ASN A 405 16.51 11.40 -31.08
C ASN A 405 15.17 11.36 -31.81
N LEU A 406 14.33 10.39 -31.47
CA LEU A 406 13.08 10.15 -32.20
C LEU A 406 11.98 9.71 -31.24
N THR A 407 10.92 10.51 -31.17
CA THR A 407 9.63 10.14 -30.58
C THR A 407 8.77 9.44 -31.62
N PHE A 408 7.97 8.45 -31.21
CA PHE A 408 7.00 7.74 -32.05
C PHE A 408 5.55 8.01 -31.59
N PRO A 409 4.91 9.15 -31.98
CA PRO A 409 3.60 9.55 -31.46
C PRO A 409 2.47 8.53 -31.63
N GLY A 410 2.55 7.66 -32.64
CA GLY A 410 1.56 6.61 -32.89
C GLY A 410 1.72 5.35 -32.02
N ASN A 411 2.81 5.24 -31.25
CA ASN A 411 3.19 4.05 -30.49
C ASN A 411 3.29 4.39 -29.01
N VAL A 412 2.14 4.39 -28.32
CA VAL A 412 2.06 4.69 -26.89
C VAL A 412 2.54 3.48 -26.08
N VAL A 413 3.52 3.70 -25.20
CA VAL A 413 3.95 2.69 -24.22
C VAL A 413 2.86 2.52 -23.17
N ARG A 414 2.50 1.28 -22.86
CA ARG A 414 1.38 0.95 -21.98
C ARG A 414 1.78 -0.19 -21.04
N ALA A 415 1.55 -0.01 -19.75
CA ALA A 415 1.72 -1.06 -18.75
C ALA A 415 0.34 -1.66 -18.43
N ASP A 416 0.13 -2.90 -18.84
CA ASP A 416 -1.05 -3.70 -18.53
C ASP A 416 -0.74 -4.59 -17.34
N THR A 417 -1.14 -4.17 -16.14
CA THR A 417 -0.88 -4.95 -14.92
C THR A 417 -2.12 -5.69 -14.45
N VAL A 418 -2.01 -6.99 -14.22
CA VAL A 418 -3.03 -7.84 -13.62
C VAL A 418 -2.48 -8.40 -12.31
N SER A 419 -2.94 -7.82 -11.21
CA SER A 419 -2.75 -8.37 -9.86
C SER A 419 -3.83 -9.43 -9.61
N THR A 420 -3.44 -10.56 -9.04
CA THR A 420 -4.37 -11.57 -8.51
C THR A 420 -3.88 -11.97 -7.12
N PHE A 421 -4.66 -11.61 -6.11
CA PHE A 421 -4.43 -12.01 -4.73
C PHE A 421 -5.45 -13.07 -4.33
N TRP A 422 -5.03 -14.08 -3.57
CA TRP A 422 -5.97 -14.96 -2.87
C TRP A 422 -5.45 -15.41 -1.51
N MET A 423 -6.38 -15.73 -0.63
CA MET A 423 -6.13 -16.22 0.72
C MET A 423 -7.11 -17.35 1.05
N ALA A 424 -6.59 -18.45 1.56
CA ALA A 424 -7.36 -19.51 2.20
C ALA A 424 -6.95 -19.58 3.67
N ASN A 425 -7.89 -19.48 4.59
CA ASN A 425 -7.62 -19.54 6.02
C ASN A 425 -8.62 -20.42 6.77
N THR A 426 -8.17 -20.98 7.88
CA THR A 426 -8.99 -21.78 8.80
C THR A 426 -8.48 -21.59 10.21
N GLY A 427 -9.32 -21.81 11.20
CA GLY A 427 -8.89 -21.75 12.58
C GLY A 427 -9.95 -22.23 13.55
N VAL A 428 -9.50 -22.53 14.76
CA VAL A 428 -10.36 -22.87 15.89
C VAL A 428 -10.01 -21.91 17.02
N LYS A 429 -11.04 -21.37 17.66
CA LYS A 429 -10.91 -20.50 18.83
C LYS A 429 -11.94 -20.91 19.88
N GLY A 430 -11.64 -20.66 21.14
CA GLY A 430 -12.65 -20.86 22.17
C GLY A 430 -12.25 -20.29 23.52
N SER A 431 -13.06 -20.59 24.51
CA SER A 431 -12.74 -20.36 25.92
C SER A 431 -12.73 -21.67 26.70
N LEU A 432 -11.99 -21.71 27.81
CA LEU A 432 -12.02 -22.82 28.77
C LEU A 432 -11.86 -22.28 30.19
N GLU A 433 -12.52 -22.90 31.17
CA GLU A 433 -12.39 -22.55 32.58
C GLU A 433 -11.30 -23.40 33.23
N ALA A 434 -10.12 -22.81 33.46
CA ALA A 434 -8.93 -23.50 34.00
C ALA A 434 -8.95 -23.58 35.55
N GLY A 435 -10.14 -23.78 36.14
CA GLY A 435 -10.36 -23.87 37.58
C GLY A 435 -9.76 -22.68 38.34
N ARG A 436 -8.69 -22.93 39.11
CA ARG A 436 -7.99 -21.89 39.91
C ARG A 436 -7.27 -20.81 39.10
N PHE A 437 -7.13 -20.98 37.78
CA PHE A 437 -6.47 -20.02 36.88
C PHE A 437 -7.46 -19.23 35.99
N GLY A 438 -8.76 -19.31 36.32
CA GLY A 438 -9.84 -18.55 35.66
C GLY A 438 -10.12 -18.96 34.22
N ALA A 439 -10.87 -18.12 33.51
CA ALA A 439 -11.22 -18.30 32.11
C ALA A 439 -10.03 -17.96 31.20
N TRP A 440 -9.71 -18.89 30.30
CA TRP A 440 -8.70 -18.73 29.25
C TRP A 440 -9.38 -18.69 27.89
N ASP A 441 -9.12 -17.64 27.11
CA ASP A 441 -9.40 -17.58 25.68
C ASP A 441 -8.22 -18.18 24.91
N TRP A 442 -8.47 -18.95 23.85
CA TRP A 442 -7.43 -19.55 23.00
C TRP A 442 -7.81 -19.49 21.52
N SER A 443 -6.79 -19.49 20.64
CA SER A 443 -6.95 -19.73 19.20
C SER A 443 -5.79 -20.51 18.60
N ALA A 444 -6.08 -21.24 17.53
CA ALA A 444 -5.13 -21.83 16.62
C ALA A 444 -5.61 -21.54 15.20
N ASP A 445 -4.76 -20.89 14.41
CA ASP A 445 -5.10 -20.28 13.13
C ASP A 445 -4.07 -20.69 12.06
N TYR A 446 -4.54 -21.11 10.90
CA TYR A 446 -3.73 -21.37 9.70
C TYR A 446 -4.18 -20.46 8.56
N GLY A 447 -3.24 -19.92 7.80
CA GLY A 447 -3.51 -19.13 6.60
C GLY A 447 -2.43 -19.32 5.55
N HIS A 448 -2.88 -19.65 4.33
CA HIS A 448 -2.08 -19.51 3.10
C HIS A 448 -2.58 -18.30 2.33
N SER A 449 -1.65 -17.51 1.79
CA SER A 449 -1.98 -16.43 0.84
C SER A 449 -0.91 -16.29 -0.23
N GLN A 450 -1.33 -15.84 -1.42
CA GLN A 450 -0.47 -15.60 -2.55
C GLN A 450 -0.91 -14.34 -3.30
N SER A 451 0.06 -13.50 -3.67
CA SER A 451 -0.08 -12.48 -4.71
C SER A 451 0.65 -12.95 -5.97
N THR A 452 0.02 -12.81 -7.12
CA THR A 452 0.66 -12.91 -8.43
C THR A 452 0.39 -11.64 -9.22
N VAL A 453 1.45 -11.00 -9.70
CA VAL A 453 1.40 -9.78 -10.50
C VAL A 453 1.96 -10.10 -11.87
N ASN A 454 1.19 -9.88 -12.93
CA ASN A 454 1.67 -9.98 -14.30
C ASN A 454 1.57 -8.59 -14.94
N THR A 455 2.65 -8.12 -15.57
CA THR A 455 2.69 -6.83 -16.25
C THR A 455 3.17 -7.01 -17.68
N THR A 456 2.31 -6.77 -18.66
CA THR A 456 2.71 -6.67 -20.07
C THR A 456 3.03 -5.21 -20.39
N TYR A 457 4.30 -4.91 -20.66
CA TYR A 457 4.70 -3.62 -21.18
C TYR A 457 4.63 -3.62 -22.71
N ARG A 458 3.61 -2.98 -23.26
CA ARG A 458 3.38 -2.92 -24.70
C ARG A 458 4.16 -1.81 -25.39
N ASN A 459 4.45 -2.02 -26.68
CA ASN A 459 5.18 -1.08 -27.53
C ASN A 459 6.57 -0.70 -26.95
N ARG A 460 7.25 -1.64 -26.29
CA ARG A 460 8.68 -1.51 -25.97
C ARG A 460 9.49 -1.54 -27.26
N ILE A 461 10.64 -0.88 -27.27
CA ILE A 461 11.53 -0.88 -28.44
C ILE A 461 12.19 -2.26 -28.54
N ASN A 462 12.03 -2.95 -29.68
CA ASN A 462 12.80 -4.13 -30.01
C ASN A 462 14.17 -3.70 -30.53
N VAL A 463 15.25 -4.18 -29.91
CA VAL A 463 16.62 -3.71 -30.19
C VAL A 463 17.03 -4.02 -31.63
N ALA A 464 16.89 -5.28 -32.06
CA ALA A 464 17.25 -5.71 -33.41
C ALA A 464 16.38 -5.06 -34.50
N GLY A 465 15.09 -4.84 -34.22
CA GLY A 465 14.17 -4.13 -35.10
C GLY A 465 14.56 -2.66 -35.28
N LEU A 466 14.93 -1.97 -34.20
CA LEU A 466 15.44 -0.60 -34.26
C LEU A 466 16.75 -0.52 -35.05
N GLU A 467 17.71 -1.39 -34.75
CA GLU A 467 19.00 -1.44 -35.47
C GLU A 467 18.79 -1.68 -36.97
N ASN A 468 17.85 -2.58 -37.34
CA ASN A 468 17.48 -2.80 -38.74
C ASN A 468 16.90 -1.54 -39.40
N MET A 469 16.01 -0.82 -38.69
CA MET A 469 15.39 0.41 -39.15
C MET A 469 16.41 1.54 -39.38
N LEU A 470 17.34 1.72 -38.43
CA LEU A 470 18.40 2.72 -38.53
C LEU A 470 19.41 2.36 -39.64
N ALA A 471 19.82 1.10 -39.75
CA ALA A 471 20.85 0.68 -40.71
C ALA A 471 20.39 0.66 -42.17
N ASN A 472 19.17 0.16 -42.43
CA ASN A 472 18.73 -0.20 -43.78
C ASN A 472 17.75 0.80 -44.42
N GLY A 473 17.34 1.85 -43.71
CA GLY A 473 16.44 2.87 -44.26
C GLY A 473 15.03 2.35 -44.56
N THR A 474 14.51 1.43 -43.75
CA THR A 474 13.14 0.92 -43.89
C THR A 474 12.07 1.95 -43.49
N TYR A 475 12.46 2.97 -42.73
CA TYR A 475 11.57 4.00 -42.18
C TYR A 475 12.06 5.41 -42.49
N ASN A 476 11.18 6.23 -43.06
CA ASN A 476 11.41 7.65 -43.29
C ASN A 476 11.06 8.45 -42.03
N PHE A 477 12.09 8.93 -41.32
CA PHE A 477 11.94 9.63 -40.05
C PHE A 477 11.07 10.90 -40.15
N SER A 478 11.20 11.69 -41.21
CA SER A 478 10.48 12.96 -41.39
C SER A 478 9.11 12.80 -42.04
N ASN A 479 8.94 11.80 -42.91
CA ASN A 479 7.67 11.47 -43.54
C ASN A 479 7.33 9.97 -43.39
N PRO A 480 6.89 9.53 -42.19
CA PRO A 480 6.55 8.13 -41.92
C PRO A 480 5.51 7.51 -42.87
N ALA A 481 4.62 8.33 -43.43
CA ALA A 481 3.59 7.89 -44.36
C ALA A 481 4.15 7.39 -45.71
N ALA A 482 5.38 7.77 -46.07
CA ALA A 482 6.09 7.21 -47.23
C ALA A 482 6.59 5.77 -46.99
N THR A 483 6.66 5.33 -45.73
CA THR A 483 7.16 4.01 -45.32
C THR A 483 6.19 3.36 -44.32
N PRO A 484 4.95 3.01 -44.75
CA PRO A 484 3.90 2.56 -43.83
C PRO A 484 4.23 1.26 -43.07
N ASN A 485 5.12 0.43 -43.62
CA ASN A 485 5.61 -0.80 -43.00
C ASN A 485 6.97 -0.62 -42.28
N GLY A 486 7.52 0.60 -42.22
CA GLY A 486 8.88 0.84 -41.75
C GLY A 486 9.11 0.59 -40.25
N LEU A 487 8.03 0.50 -39.47
CA LEU A 487 8.04 0.16 -38.04
C LEU A 487 7.84 -1.34 -37.77
N ASN A 488 7.74 -2.19 -38.80
CA ASN A 488 7.56 -3.62 -38.63
C ASN A 488 8.75 -4.24 -37.88
N GLY A 489 8.47 -4.85 -36.72
CA GLY A 489 9.48 -5.43 -35.84
C GLY A 489 10.22 -4.44 -34.94
N VAL A 490 10.00 -3.12 -35.07
CA VAL A 490 10.62 -2.09 -34.20
C VAL A 490 10.02 -2.09 -32.79
N PHE A 491 8.78 -2.57 -32.64
CA PHE A 491 8.09 -2.67 -31.36
C PHE A 491 7.82 -4.12 -30.96
N THR A 492 7.85 -4.37 -29.66
CA THR A 492 7.54 -5.66 -29.04
C THR A 492 6.84 -5.45 -27.70
N ASP A 493 6.23 -6.50 -27.18
CA ASP A 493 5.61 -6.52 -25.86
C ASP A 493 6.51 -7.32 -24.92
N ASP A 494 6.80 -6.80 -23.72
CA ASP A 494 7.66 -7.44 -22.72
C ASP A 494 6.84 -7.84 -21.50
N ASP A 495 6.75 -9.14 -21.24
CA ASP A 495 5.94 -9.72 -20.18
C ASP A 495 6.78 -9.94 -18.90
N GLN A 496 6.26 -9.40 -17.80
CA GLN A 496 6.84 -9.50 -16.46
C GLN A 496 5.89 -10.29 -15.55
N GLN A 497 6.44 -11.12 -14.66
CA GLN A 497 5.69 -11.88 -13.67
C GLN A 497 6.41 -11.90 -12.34
N ALA A 498 5.68 -11.58 -11.28
CA ALA A 498 6.10 -11.73 -9.90
C ALA A 498 5.10 -12.58 -9.10
N ILE A 499 5.61 -13.34 -8.14
CA ILE A 499 4.83 -14.15 -7.20
C ILE A 499 5.36 -13.94 -5.78
N SER A 500 4.47 -13.68 -4.83
CA SER A 500 4.74 -13.65 -3.39
C SER A 500 3.80 -14.61 -2.66
N LYS A 501 4.30 -15.36 -1.68
CA LYS A 501 3.52 -16.32 -0.89
C LYS A 501 3.86 -16.23 0.59
N VAL A 502 2.83 -16.42 1.42
CA VAL A 502 2.95 -16.55 2.88
C VAL A 502 2.07 -17.71 3.35
N ASP A 503 2.71 -18.69 3.99
CA ASP A 503 2.08 -19.73 4.78
C ASP A 503 2.32 -19.42 6.26
N SER A 504 1.29 -19.48 7.10
CA SER A 504 1.40 -19.16 8.53
C SER A 504 0.54 -20.07 9.40
N VAL A 505 1.10 -20.51 10.53
CA VAL A 505 0.41 -21.15 11.65
C VAL A 505 0.65 -20.29 12.88
N THR A 506 -0.41 -19.83 13.53
CA THR A 506 -0.34 -19.03 14.76
C THR A 506 -1.19 -19.69 15.84
N ALA A 507 -0.66 -19.80 17.05
CA ALA A 507 -1.43 -20.23 18.23
C ALA A 507 -1.33 -19.17 19.33
N LYS A 508 -2.44 -18.92 20.03
CA LYS A 508 -2.55 -17.91 21.11
C LYS A 508 -3.36 -18.46 22.27
N ALA A 509 -3.01 -18.06 23.49
CA ALA A 509 -3.79 -18.33 24.69
C ALA A 509 -3.66 -17.14 25.65
N SER A 510 -4.77 -16.67 26.23
CA SER A 510 -4.75 -15.57 27.18
C SER A 510 -5.81 -15.68 28.27
N THR A 511 -5.51 -15.11 29.44
CA THR A 511 -6.44 -14.92 30.54
C THR A 511 -6.36 -13.47 31.02
N SER A 512 -7.51 -12.86 31.31
CA SER A 512 -7.57 -11.54 31.94
C SER A 512 -7.46 -11.59 33.47
N ASN A 513 -7.31 -12.78 34.07
CA ASN A 513 -7.20 -12.99 35.51
C ASN A 513 -6.49 -14.32 35.81
N LEU A 514 -5.16 -14.34 35.66
CA LEU A 514 -4.31 -15.45 36.07
C LEU A 514 -4.27 -15.61 37.59
N PHE A 515 -4.18 -14.48 38.30
CA PHE A 515 -4.30 -14.35 39.75
C PHE A 515 -4.61 -12.90 40.11
N THR A 516 -5.06 -12.63 41.35
CA THR A 516 -5.45 -11.29 41.80
C THR A 516 -4.43 -10.69 42.76
N LEU A 517 -4.00 -9.45 42.48
CA LEU A 517 -3.24 -8.58 43.37
C LEU A 517 -4.17 -7.55 44.04
N PRO A 518 -3.74 -6.85 45.12
CA PRO A 518 -4.53 -5.78 45.73
C PRO A 518 -4.93 -4.65 44.76
N GLY A 519 -4.15 -4.43 43.69
CA GLY A 519 -4.46 -3.49 42.62
C GLY A 519 -5.51 -4.00 41.61
N GLY A 520 -5.64 -5.32 41.42
CA GLY A 520 -6.56 -5.92 40.46
C GLY A 520 -6.12 -7.30 39.94
N PRO A 521 -6.83 -7.88 38.95
CA PRO A 521 -6.44 -9.14 38.32
C PRO A 521 -5.23 -8.96 37.39
N VAL A 522 -4.24 -9.84 37.50
CA VAL A 522 -3.09 -9.90 36.58
C VAL A 522 -3.49 -10.68 35.33
N GLY A 523 -3.32 -10.07 34.17
CA GLY A 523 -3.53 -10.72 32.87
C GLY A 523 -2.27 -11.38 32.34
N LEU A 524 -2.41 -12.46 31.59
CA LEU A 524 -1.33 -13.14 30.86
C LEU A 524 -1.82 -13.51 29.46
N GLY A 525 -1.04 -13.18 28.44
CA GLY A 525 -1.19 -13.65 27.07
C GLY A 525 0.09 -14.34 26.60
N LEU A 526 -0.06 -15.42 25.85
CA LEU A 526 1.00 -16.23 25.26
C LEU A 526 0.65 -16.47 23.79
N GLY A 527 1.67 -16.65 22.95
CA GLY A 527 1.46 -17.19 21.61
C GLY A 527 2.75 -17.59 20.90
N THR A 528 2.56 -18.29 19.79
CA THR A 528 3.60 -18.77 18.91
C THR A 528 3.18 -18.59 17.45
N GLU A 529 4.16 -18.45 16.57
CA GLU A 529 3.95 -18.31 15.14
C GLU A 529 5.04 -19.08 14.37
N PHE A 530 4.63 -19.83 13.36
CA PHE A 530 5.51 -20.45 12.38
C PHE A 530 5.09 -19.95 11.00
N ARG A 531 6.03 -19.44 10.21
CA ARG A 531 5.75 -18.75 8.95
C ARG A 531 6.77 -19.15 7.89
N HIS A 532 6.29 -19.42 6.69
CA HIS A 532 7.13 -19.57 5.50
C HIS A 532 6.78 -18.44 4.53
N GLU A 533 7.80 -17.77 4.01
CA GLU A 533 7.67 -16.67 3.05
C GLU A 533 8.50 -17.00 1.80
N SER A 534 7.98 -16.73 0.62
CA SER A 534 8.75 -16.80 -0.63
C SER A 534 8.37 -15.69 -1.60
N SER A 535 9.34 -15.26 -2.40
CA SER A 535 9.19 -14.27 -3.45
C SER A 535 10.02 -14.66 -4.68
N THR A 536 9.40 -14.53 -5.85
CA THR A 536 10.04 -14.68 -7.14
C THR A 536 9.62 -13.52 -8.02
N ILE A 537 10.57 -12.75 -8.57
CA ILE A 537 10.31 -11.64 -9.49
C ILE A 537 11.08 -11.89 -10.79
N ASN A 538 10.36 -11.87 -11.92
CA ASN A 538 10.88 -11.74 -13.29
C ASN A 538 12.10 -12.60 -13.64
N PRO A 539 12.07 -13.94 -13.45
CA PRO A 539 13.25 -14.77 -13.67
C PRO A 539 13.82 -14.70 -15.11
N GLN A 540 12.99 -14.41 -16.13
CA GLN A 540 13.40 -14.14 -17.51
C GLN A 540 12.42 -13.18 -18.21
N THR A 541 12.88 -11.99 -18.63
CA THR A 541 12.11 -11.00 -19.42
C THR A 541 12.86 -10.67 -20.72
N LEU A 542 12.22 -10.01 -21.70
CA LEU A 542 12.92 -9.58 -22.91
C LEU A 542 13.96 -8.49 -22.59
N ALA A 543 13.69 -7.62 -21.62
CA ALA A 543 14.66 -6.63 -21.15
C ALA A 543 15.88 -7.31 -20.51
N SER A 544 15.68 -8.34 -19.68
CA SER A 544 16.79 -9.09 -19.07
C SER A 544 17.57 -9.94 -20.07
N GLN A 545 17.07 -10.12 -21.30
CA GLN A 545 17.75 -10.80 -22.40
C GLN A 545 18.40 -9.82 -23.40
N GLY A 546 18.22 -8.50 -23.23
CA GLY A 546 18.70 -7.49 -24.17
C GLY A 546 17.91 -7.39 -25.47
N VAL A 547 16.70 -7.97 -25.52
CA VAL A 547 15.83 -8.00 -26.71
C VAL A 547 14.94 -6.77 -26.78
N SER A 548 14.53 -6.24 -25.63
CA SER A 548 13.71 -5.02 -25.51
C SER A 548 14.47 -3.89 -24.80
N ALA A 549 14.03 -2.64 -25.03
CA ALA A 549 14.51 -1.44 -24.36
C ALA A 549 13.33 -0.54 -23.89
N PRO A 550 13.50 0.25 -22.81
CA PRO A 550 14.70 0.37 -21.98
C PRO A 550 14.95 -0.86 -21.08
N ALA A 551 16.18 -0.97 -20.58
CA ALA A 551 16.68 -2.01 -19.68
C ALA A 551 16.05 -1.96 -18.27
N ASN A 552 14.77 -2.34 -18.15
CA ASN A 552 14.06 -2.42 -16.88
C ASN A 552 14.17 -3.85 -16.30
N VAL A 553 15.31 -4.15 -15.68
CA VAL A 553 15.57 -5.45 -15.05
C VAL A 553 15.40 -5.35 -13.53
N GLN A 554 14.62 -6.27 -12.96
CA GLN A 554 14.63 -6.63 -11.55
C GLN A 554 14.47 -8.14 -11.51
N THR A 555 15.31 -8.86 -10.77
CA THR A 555 15.20 -10.31 -10.55
C THR A 555 15.30 -10.59 -9.05
N VAL A 556 14.45 -11.48 -8.54
CA VAL A 556 14.45 -11.91 -7.14
C VAL A 556 14.10 -13.40 -7.09
N GLU A 557 14.84 -14.18 -6.32
CA GLU A 557 14.47 -15.53 -5.94
C GLU A 557 14.89 -15.75 -4.48
N GLY A 558 13.92 -15.76 -3.57
CA GLY A 558 14.16 -15.83 -2.14
C GLY A 558 13.05 -16.58 -1.41
N SER A 559 13.43 -17.27 -0.33
CA SER A 559 12.48 -17.84 0.63
C SER A 559 13.11 -17.93 2.01
N ARG A 560 12.27 -17.90 3.05
CA ARG A 560 12.72 -18.02 4.45
C ARG A 560 11.65 -18.63 5.34
N ASN A 561 12.12 -19.21 6.44
CA ASN A 561 11.28 -19.71 7.52
C ASN A 561 11.47 -18.82 8.75
N VAL A 562 10.38 -18.53 9.45
CA VAL A 562 10.34 -17.75 10.69
C VAL A 562 9.63 -18.56 11.76
N ALA A 563 10.24 -18.71 12.92
CA ALA A 563 9.62 -19.28 14.11
C ALA A 563 9.65 -18.26 15.25
N ALA A 564 8.55 -18.05 15.94
CA ALA A 564 8.44 -17.04 16.97
C ALA A 564 7.65 -17.50 18.19
N ALA A 565 8.01 -16.97 19.36
CA ALA A 565 7.30 -17.11 20.61
C ALA A 565 7.17 -15.74 21.28
N PHE A 566 5.99 -15.42 21.80
CA PHE A 566 5.68 -14.11 22.36
C PHE A 566 4.73 -14.18 23.56
N TYR A 567 4.79 -13.16 24.41
CA TYR A 567 3.95 -13.03 25.59
C TYR A 567 3.61 -11.57 25.92
N GLN A 568 2.58 -11.40 26.74
CA GLN A 568 2.18 -10.13 27.38
C GLN A 568 1.74 -10.43 28.82
N VAL A 569 2.10 -9.58 29.77
CA VAL A 569 1.62 -9.60 31.15
C VAL A 569 1.09 -8.22 31.51
N ASP A 570 -0.17 -8.15 31.95
CA ASP A 570 -0.81 -6.93 32.41
C ASP A 570 -0.89 -6.95 33.94
N ILE A 571 -0.16 -6.06 34.62
CA ILE A 571 0.01 -6.01 36.07
C ILE A 571 -0.66 -4.74 36.62
N PRO A 572 -1.83 -4.81 37.26
CA PRO A 572 -2.44 -3.67 37.94
C PRO A 572 -1.70 -3.38 39.24
N ILE A 573 -0.80 -2.41 39.20
CA ILE A 573 -0.06 -1.89 40.36
C ILE A 573 -1.04 -1.23 41.34
N LEU A 574 -1.98 -0.45 40.81
CA LEU A 574 -3.13 0.12 41.52
C LEU A 574 -4.40 -0.11 40.70
N ARG A 575 -5.58 0.09 41.30
CA ARG A 575 -6.89 -0.01 40.61
C ARG A 575 -7.03 0.88 39.38
N ASN A 576 -6.20 1.91 39.27
CA ASN A 576 -6.16 2.85 38.16
C ASN A 576 -4.77 2.98 37.51
N LEU A 577 -3.80 2.11 37.86
CA LEU A 577 -2.46 2.10 37.30
C LEU A 577 -2.07 0.69 36.89
N THR A 578 -2.03 0.42 35.58
CA THR A 578 -1.60 -0.85 35.01
C THR A 578 -0.23 -0.68 34.36
N PHE A 579 0.68 -1.61 34.65
CA PHE A 579 1.92 -1.79 33.93
C PHE A 579 1.81 -3.03 33.04
N THR A 580 2.10 -2.88 31.75
CA THR A 580 2.13 -3.97 30.79
C THR A 580 3.58 -4.23 30.39
N GLN A 581 4.00 -5.50 30.46
CA GLN A 581 5.23 -5.99 29.83
C GLN A 581 4.84 -6.91 28.68
N ALA A 582 5.47 -6.76 27.52
CA ALA A 582 5.39 -7.74 26.45
C ALA A 582 6.79 -8.06 25.89
N GLY A 583 6.91 -9.21 25.25
CA GLY A 583 8.16 -9.63 24.63
C GLY A 583 7.92 -10.68 23.56
N ARG A 584 8.65 -10.56 22.45
CA ARG A 584 8.66 -11.53 21.35
C ARG A 584 10.08 -11.91 20.98
N TYR A 585 10.34 -13.19 20.80
CA TYR A 585 11.54 -13.72 20.18
C TYR A 585 11.17 -14.30 18.82
N ASP A 586 11.83 -13.86 17.76
CA ASP A 586 11.73 -14.41 16.41
C ASP A 586 13.07 -15.04 16.01
N HIS A 587 13.04 -16.17 15.31
CA HIS A 587 14.18 -16.79 14.66
C HIS A 587 13.90 -16.94 13.16
N TYR A 588 14.71 -16.29 12.35
CA TYR A 588 14.67 -16.35 10.89
C TYR A 588 15.77 -17.29 10.35
N SER A 589 15.50 -17.96 9.23
CA SER A 589 16.47 -18.86 8.59
C SER A 589 17.59 -18.15 7.81
N ASP A 590 17.48 -16.85 7.56
CA ASP A 590 18.42 -16.05 6.77
C ASP A 590 19.40 -15.22 7.63
N PHE A 591 18.93 -14.47 8.64
CA PHE A 591 19.79 -13.67 9.53
C PHE A 591 19.82 -14.12 11.01
N GLY A 592 18.99 -15.08 11.43
CA GLY A 592 18.99 -15.63 12.79
C GLY A 592 17.97 -15.00 13.76
N GLY A 593 18.37 -14.84 15.04
CA GLY A 593 17.46 -14.56 16.15
C GLY A 593 17.39 -13.09 16.59
N ALA A 594 16.19 -12.59 16.93
CA ALA A 594 15.98 -11.24 17.45
C ALA A 594 14.94 -11.20 18.59
N PHE A 595 15.15 -10.35 19.60
CA PHE A 595 14.25 -10.17 20.74
C PHE A 595 13.70 -8.73 20.83
N SER A 596 12.37 -8.62 20.94
CA SER A 596 11.60 -7.38 20.89
C SER A 596 10.80 -7.15 22.19
N PRO A 597 11.39 -6.54 23.23
CA PRO A 597 10.69 -6.19 24.47
C PRO A 597 9.86 -4.90 24.34
N SER A 598 8.75 -4.84 25.08
CA SER A 598 7.90 -3.66 25.22
C SER A 598 7.44 -3.49 26.66
N PHE A 599 7.35 -2.23 27.09
CA PHE A 599 6.94 -1.81 28.42
C PHE A 599 5.95 -0.65 28.28
N ALA A 600 4.82 -0.72 28.97
CA ALA A 600 3.82 0.35 28.96
C ALA A 600 3.23 0.60 30.35
N LEU A 601 2.81 1.84 30.59
CA LEU A 601 2.04 2.28 31.74
C LEU A 601 0.73 2.89 31.25
N ARG A 602 -0.38 2.50 31.86
CA ARG A 602 -1.71 3.08 31.67
C ARG A 602 -2.20 3.59 33.03
N PHE A 603 -2.47 4.89 33.14
CA PHE A 603 -2.91 5.53 34.37
C PHE A 603 -4.21 6.32 34.15
N GLN A 604 -5.28 5.94 34.87
CA GLN A 604 -6.61 6.54 34.78
C GLN A 604 -7.00 7.23 36.09
N PRO A 605 -6.40 8.39 36.46
CA PRO A 605 -6.60 9.03 37.76
C PRO A 605 -8.07 9.31 38.09
N VAL A 606 -8.87 9.63 37.08
CA VAL A 606 -10.33 9.82 37.15
C VAL A 606 -10.97 9.17 35.92
N GLN A 607 -12.24 8.79 36.00
CA GLN A 607 -12.93 8.07 34.91
C GLN A 607 -12.79 8.77 33.54
N MET A 608 -12.86 10.11 33.52
CA MET A 608 -12.76 10.91 32.29
C MET A 608 -11.35 11.04 31.72
N LEU A 609 -10.27 10.73 32.45
CA LEU A 609 -8.89 10.96 31.97
C LEU A 609 -8.08 9.68 32.05
N THR A 610 -7.66 9.17 30.91
CA THR A 610 -6.64 8.12 30.78
C THR A 610 -5.36 8.74 30.25
N THR A 611 -4.23 8.40 30.84
CA THR A 611 -2.88 8.74 30.37
C THR A 611 -2.12 7.45 30.11
N TYR A 612 -1.22 7.46 29.13
CA TYR A 612 -0.41 6.31 28.79
C TYR A 612 1.02 6.74 28.40
N ALA A 613 1.97 5.85 28.68
CA ALA A 613 3.34 5.95 28.21
C ALA A 613 3.85 4.56 27.84
N SER A 614 4.58 4.42 26.75
CA SER A 614 5.23 3.17 26.38
C SER A 614 6.62 3.36 25.79
N TYR A 615 7.44 2.32 25.98
CA TYR A 615 8.76 2.16 25.41
C TYR A 615 8.90 0.75 24.87
N SER A 616 9.23 0.61 23.58
CA SER A 616 9.51 -0.70 22.98
C SER A 616 10.79 -0.70 22.17
N ARG A 617 11.41 -1.88 22.08
CA ARG A 617 12.45 -2.19 21.10
C ARG A 617 11.94 -3.23 20.13
N GLY A 618 12.40 -3.15 18.89
CA GLY A 618 12.06 -4.11 17.86
C GLY A 618 13.17 -4.24 16.83
N PHE A 619 12.84 -4.87 15.72
CA PHE A 619 13.70 -5.00 14.56
C PHE A 619 12.89 -5.04 13.26
N ARG A 620 13.54 -4.82 12.12
CA ARG A 620 13.06 -5.25 10.81
C ARG A 620 14.02 -6.31 10.28
N ALA A 621 13.47 -7.41 9.78
CA ALA A 621 14.23 -8.32 8.94
C ALA A 621 14.54 -7.65 7.58
N PRO A 622 15.71 -7.85 6.96
CA PRO A 622 15.91 -7.50 5.56
C PRO A 622 14.79 -8.10 4.69
N THR A 623 14.37 -7.41 3.63
CA THR A 623 13.42 -8.00 2.68
C THR A 623 14.13 -9.06 1.83
N LEU A 624 13.35 -9.96 1.21
CA LEU A 624 13.90 -10.92 0.25
C LEU A 624 14.55 -10.24 -0.97
N VAL A 625 14.25 -8.96 -1.24
CA VAL A 625 14.94 -8.19 -2.30
C VAL A 625 16.29 -7.64 -1.79
N GLU A 626 16.38 -7.30 -0.51
CA GLU A 626 17.60 -6.77 0.10
C GLU A 626 18.65 -7.87 0.37
N ASN A 627 18.25 -9.09 0.75
CA ASN A 627 19.19 -10.15 1.20
C ASN A 627 19.34 -11.40 0.31
N SER A 628 18.52 -11.59 -0.74
CA SER A 628 18.67 -12.73 -1.65
C SER A 628 19.71 -12.46 -2.76
N GLN A 629 19.81 -13.35 -3.74
CA GLN A 629 20.56 -13.13 -4.99
C GLN A 629 19.79 -12.21 -5.96
N ALA A 630 19.22 -11.13 -5.44
CA ALA A 630 18.46 -10.16 -6.21
C ALA A 630 19.38 -9.22 -6.99
N VAL A 631 18.93 -8.78 -8.16
CA VAL A 631 19.57 -7.71 -8.95
C VAL A 631 18.48 -6.81 -9.50
N TYR A 632 18.66 -5.49 -9.48
CA TYR A 632 17.83 -4.57 -10.26
C TYR A 632 18.61 -3.41 -10.86
N LEU A 633 17.99 -2.76 -11.83
CA LEU A 633 18.47 -1.56 -12.50
C LEU A 633 17.60 -0.36 -12.10
N SER A 634 18.13 0.56 -11.30
CA SER A 634 17.55 1.89 -11.08
C SER A 634 18.19 2.94 -11.98
N HIS A 635 17.57 4.10 -12.06
CA HIS A 635 18.03 5.22 -12.87
C HIS A 635 17.84 6.51 -12.09
N GLN A 636 18.87 7.35 -12.01
CA GLN A 636 18.83 8.66 -11.35
C GLN A 636 19.57 9.72 -12.17
N ASN A 637 19.19 10.98 -11.99
CA ASN A 637 19.93 12.11 -12.56
C ASN A 637 21.03 12.53 -11.56
N LEU A 638 22.27 12.17 -11.87
CA LEU A 638 23.44 12.36 -10.99
C LEU A 638 24.43 13.35 -11.59
N VAL A 639 25.18 14.06 -10.75
CA VAL A 639 26.21 14.99 -11.22
C VAL A 639 27.57 14.30 -11.16
N ASP A 640 28.22 14.10 -12.31
CA ASP A 640 29.58 13.53 -12.38
C ASP A 640 30.64 14.65 -12.28
N PRO A 641 31.47 14.70 -11.23
CA PRO A 641 32.56 15.68 -11.13
C PRO A 641 33.69 15.42 -12.13
N ASN A 642 33.74 14.23 -12.71
CA ASN A 642 34.76 13.79 -13.66
C ASN A 642 34.22 13.75 -15.11
N ASP A 643 33.15 14.49 -15.39
CA ASP A 643 32.52 14.58 -16.71
C ASP A 643 33.55 14.99 -17.79
N PRO A 644 33.72 14.19 -18.87
CA PRO A 644 34.61 14.51 -19.99
C PRO A 644 34.35 15.86 -20.67
N SER A 645 33.15 16.43 -20.52
CA SER A 645 32.80 17.78 -21.01
C SER A 645 33.52 18.91 -20.24
N GLY A 646 34.08 18.62 -19.07
CA GLY A 646 34.73 19.60 -18.19
C GLY A 646 33.76 20.47 -17.37
N VAL A 647 32.45 20.23 -17.45
CA VAL A 647 31.43 20.91 -16.66
C VAL A 647 30.59 19.86 -15.94
N PRO A 648 30.55 19.82 -14.59
CA PRO A 648 29.68 18.90 -13.87
C PRO A 648 28.20 19.16 -14.19
N THR A 649 27.57 18.24 -14.90
CA THR A 649 26.15 18.33 -15.32
C THR A 649 25.35 17.11 -14.86
N LYS A 650 24.02 17.26 -14.72
CA LYS A 650 23.11 16.14 -14.37
C LYS A 650 23.06 15.15 -15.56
N HIS A 651 23.53 13.92 -15.36
CA HIS A 651 23.44 12.81 -16.30
C HIS A 651 22.47 11.75 -15.82
N PHE A 652 21.64 11.25 -16.73
CA PHE A 652 20.78 10.09 -16.49
C PHE A 652 21.66 8.84 -16.38
N THR A 653 21.91 8.42 -15.14
CA THR A 653 22.85 7.36 -14.78
C THR A 653 22.10 6.12 -14.36
N THR A 654 22.43 4.97 -14.96
CA THR A 654 21.93 3.68 -14.50
C THR A 654 22.73 3.21 -13.28
N GLU A 655 22.05 2.65 -12.30
CA GLU A 655 22.64 1.93 -11.19
C GLU A 655 22.25 0.45 -11.26
N GLN A 656 23.21 -0.43 -11.04
CA GLN A 656 23.01 -1.86 -10.89
C GLN A 656 23.15 -2.22 -9.41
N VAL A 657 22.02 -2.47 -8.75
CA VAL A 657 21.96 -2.80 -7.33
C VAL A 657 21.85 -4.30 -7.15
N ALA A 658 22.68 -4.87 -6.27
CA ALA A 658 22.64 -6.29 -5.92
C ALA A 658 22.32 -6.53 -4.44
N GLY A 659 21.56 -7.60 -4.19
CA GLY A 659 21.24 -8.11 -2.86
C GLY A 659 22.50 -8.50 -2.06
N ASN A 660 22.43 -8.35 -0.74
CA ASN A 660 23.54 -8.63 0.18
C ASN A 660 23.10 -9.61 1.29
N PRO A 661 23.48 -10.90 1.20
CA PRO A 661 23.17 -11.90 2.22
C PRO A 661 23.76 -11.63 3.62
N ASN A 662 24.70 -10.69 3.76
CA ASN A 662 25.36 -10.38 5.05
C ASN A 662 24.68 -9.26 5.84
N LEU A 663 23.57 -8.69 5.33
CA LEU A 663 22.81 -7.64 6.01
C LEU A 663 22.39 -8.05 7.41
N GLN A 664 22.57 -7.13 8.36
CA GLN A 664 22.03 -7.26 9.70
C GLN A 664 20.60 -6.70 9.75
N PRO A 665 19.75 -7.18 10.67
CA PRO A 665 18.43 -6.59 10.87
C PRO A 665 18.55 -5.14 11.35
N GLU A 666 17.63 -4.30 10.91
CA GLU A 666 17.48 -2.95 11.45
C GLU A 666 16.94 -3.05 12.88
N HIS A 667 17.39 -2.18 13.79
CA HIS A 667 16.93 -2.18 15.19
C HIS A 667 16.14 -0.93 15.52
N THR A 668 15.03 -1.07 16.24
CA THR A 668 14.14 0.06 16.53
C THR A 668 13.99 0.36 18.01
N LYS A 669 13.76 1.64 18.32
CA LYS A 669 13.40 2.17 19.63
C LYS A 669 12.19 3.07 19.46
N ASN A 670 11.08 2.75 20.12
CA ASN A 670 9.84 3.50 20.06
C ASN A 670 9.51 4.07 21.43
N TYR A 671 9.05 5.31 21.45
CA TYR A 671 8.51 6.00 22.60
C TYR A 671 7.13 6.55 22.23
N ASN A 672 6.15 6.40 23.10
CA ASN A 672 4.84 7.02 22.96
C ASN A 672 4.38 7.55 24.31
N ILE A 673 3.89 8.79 24.38
CA ILE A 673 3.36 9.41 25.61
C ILE A 673 2.13 10.20 25.25
N GLY A 674 0.98 9.93 25.87
CA GLY A 674 -0.25 10.60 25.52
C GLY A 674 -1.36 10.50 26.56
N PHE A 675 -2.50 11.11 26.22
CA PHE A 675 -3.71 11.06 27.02
C PHE A 675 -4.97 10.99 26.16
N GLN A 676 -6.05 10.52 26.77
CA GLN A 676 -7.42 10.63 26.30
C GLN A 676 -8.30 11.21 27.41
N LEU A 677 -8.97 12.31 27.09
CA LEU A 677 -9.94 13.00 27.94
C LEU A 677 -11.35 12.80 27.35
N SER A 678 -12.20 12.12 28.10
CA SER A 678 -13.61 11.84 27.78
C SER A 678 -14.54 12.35 28.89
N PRO A 679 -14.82 13.67 28.98
CA PRO A 679 -15.64 14.25 30.06
C PRO A 679 -17.09 13.78 30.07
N ASP A 680 -17.62 13.42 28.89
CA ASP A 680 -18.97 12.89 28.70
C ASP A 680 -19.00 11.91 27.51
N ALA A 681 -20.09 11.17 27.33
CA ALA A 681 -20.23 10.18 26.24
C ALA A 681 -20.29 10.79 24.81
N MET A 682 -20.25 12.12 24.70
CA MET A 682 -20.29 12.87 23.44
C MET A 682 -18.99 13.62 23.16
N THR A 683 -18.00 13.57 24.07
CA THR A 683 -16.77 14.36 24.02
C THR A 683 -15.56 13.45 24.19
N ASP A 684 -14.65 13.53 23.24
CA ASP A 684 -13.36 12.85 23.28
C ASP A 684 -12.30 13.83 22.78
N ILE A 685 -11.19 13.96 23.52
CA ILE A 685 -10.03 14.77 23.15
C ILE A 685 -8.79 13.94 23.50
N GLY A 686 -7.91 13.69 22.54
CA GLY A 686 -6.67 12.97 22.77
C GLY A 686 -5.47 13.67 22.13
N ALA A 687 -4.32 13.48 22.75
CA ALA A 687 -3.04 13.91 22.21
C ALA A 687 -1.95 12.91 22.59
N ALA A 688 -1.05 12.62 21.66
CA ALA A 688 0.12 11.77 21.85
C ALA A 688 1.35 12.44 21.25
N PHE A 689 2.50 12.27 21.91
CA PHE A 689 3.83 12.47 21.34
C PHE A 689 4.44 11.11 21.03
N TYR A 690 4.95 10.95 19.83
CA TYR A 690 5.69 9.77 19.41
C TYR A 690 7.15 10.09 19.07
N LYS A 691 8.02 9.11 19.27
CA LYS A 691 9.35 9.08 18.68
C LYS A 691 9.71 7.65 18.28
N VAL A 692 10.10 7.47 17.03
CA VAL A 692 10.63 6.22 16.47
C VAL A 692 12.06 6.48 16.02
N ARG A 693 12.98 5.63 16.45
CA ARG A 693 14.36 5.59 15.95
C ARG A 693 14.63 4.23 15.36
N ILE A 694 15.22 4.20 14.17
CA ILE A 694 15.68 3.01 13.46
C ILE A 694 17.20 3.14 13.33
N ASP A 695 17.96 2.24 13.95
CA ASP A 695 19.41 2.13 13.82
C ASP A 695 19.75 0.98 12.85
N GLY A 696 20.76 1.17 11.99
CA GLY A 696 21.18 0.17 11.00
C GLY A 696 20.34 0.13 9.72
N VAL A 697 19.67 1.24 9.36
CA VAL A 697 18.73 1.36 8.22
C VAL A 697 19.30 0.75 6.94
N ILE A 698 18.57 -0.14 6.28
CA ILE A 698 19.05 -0.79 5.05
C ILE A 698 18.77 0.11 3.85
N GLY A 699 19.81 0.38 3.08
CA GLY A 699 19.76 1.15 1.83
C GLY A 699 21.04 0.94 1.02
N THR A 700 21.25 1.78 0.01
CA THR A 700 22.49 1.85 -0.77
C THR A 700 23.34 3.05 -0.32
N ASP A 701 24.60 3.10 -0.76
CA ASP A 701 25.40 4.32 -0.62
C ASP A 701 24.81 5.45 -1.46
N ASP A 702 25.07 6.71 -1.08
CA ASP A 702 24.73 7.89 -1.89
C ASP A 702 25.47 7.80 -3.25
N PRO A 703 24.75 7.70 -4.38
CA PRO A 703 25.37 7.51 -5.68
C PRO A 703 26.17 8.74 -6.15
N ASN A 704 25.90 9.95 -5.66
CA ASN A 704 26.77 11.10 -5.92
C ASN A 704 28.10 10.98 -5.16
N ALA A 705 28.08 10.52 -3.90
CA ALA A 705 29.31 10.24 -3.16
C ALA A 705 30.14 9.10 -3.82
N VAL A 706 29.47 8.08 -4.38
CA VAL A 706 30.13 7.03 -5.17
C VAL A 706 30.78 7.59 -6.45
N LEU A 707 30.10 8.49 -7.17
CA LEU A 707 30.66 9.17 -8.35
C LEU A 707 31.85 10.07 -8.02
N VAL A 708 31.78 10.82 -6.91
CA VAL A 708 32.89 11.66 -6.42
C VAL A 708 34.10 10.81 -6.06
N ALA A 709 33.90 9.65 -5.42
CA ALA A 709 34.98 8.72 -5.09
C ALA A 709 35.60 8.05 -6.34
N ASN A 710 34.81 7.83 -7.40
CA ASN A 710 35.24 7.34 -8.71
C ASN A 710 36.04 6.01 -8.67
N ASP A 711 35.70 5.13 -7.73
CA ASP A 711 36.30 3.79 -7.60
C ASP A 711 35.93 2.92 -8.82
N PRO A 712 36.89 2.39 -9.60
CA PRO A 712 36.60 1.57 -10.79
C PRO A 712 35.82 0.28 -10.54
N SER A 713 35.71 -0.18 -9.28
CA SER A 713 34.86 -1.31 -8.89
C SER A 713 33.39 -0.93 -8.69
N ARG A 714 33.10 0.37 -8.48
CA ARG A 714 31.76 0.94 -8.25
C ARG A 714 31.29 1.84 -9.39
N VAL A 715 32.20 2.51 -10.11
CA VAL A 715 31.90 3.46 -11.19
C VAL A 715 32.44 2.89 -12.50
N VAL A 716 31.57 2.26 -13.29
CA VAL A 716 31.94 1.72 -14.60
C VAL A 716 31.77 2.80 -15.66
N ARG A 717 32.86 3.15 -16.36
CA ARG A 717 32.88 4.19 -17.40
C ARG A 717 32.96 3.61 -18.81
N ASN A 718 32.48 4.39 -19.77
CA ASN A 718 32.66 4.17 -21.20
C ASN A 718 34.07 4.53 -21.66
N ALA A 719 34.43 4.15 -22.89
CA ALA A 719 35.73 4.45 -23.48
C ALA A 719 35.98 5.95 -23.73
N ASP A 720 34.91 6.77 -23.76
CA ASP A 720 34.97 8.24 -23.83
C ASP A 720 35.09 8.91 -22.45
N GLY A 721 35.11 8.12 -21.36
CA GLY A 721 35.19 8.60 -19.99
C GLY A 721 33.83 8.88 -19.32
N SER A 722 32.72 8.88 -20.06
CA SER A 722 31.38 9.07 -19.48
C SER A 722 30.99 7.89 -18.57
N VAL A 723 30.12 8.13 -17.58
CA VAL A 723 29.60 7.05 -16.72
C VAL A 723 28.72 6.13 -17.56
N ARG A 724 28.94 4.82 -17.45
CA ARG A 724 28.10 3.79 -18.08
C ARG A 724 27.05 3.28 -17.10
N TYR A 725 27.48 2.87 -15.90
CA TYR A 725 26.60 2.54 -14.78
C TYR A 725 27.38 2.54 -13.46
N LEU A 726 26.65 2.68 -12.35
CA LEU A 726 27.16 2.44 -11.01
C LEU A 726 26.86 1.01 -10.57
N VAL A 727 27.77 0.39 -9.81
CA VAL A 727 27.48 -0.84 -9.05
C VAL A 727 27.16 -0.42 -7.61
N GLN A 728 26.06 -0.92 -7.09
CA GLN A 728 25.52 -0.61 -5.77
C GLN A 728 25.25 -1.91 -5.00
N HIS A 729 25.39 -1.87 -3.68
CA HIS A 729 25.07 -2.98 -2.79
C HIS A 729 24.24 -2.48 -1.62
N PHE A 730 23.35 -3.32 -1.11
CA PHE A 730 22.69 -3.02 0.15
C PHE A 730 23.66 -3.07 1.32
N VAL A 731 23.59 -2.05 2.16
CA VAL A 731 24.38 -1.88 3.38
C VAL A 731 23.48 -1.43 4.53
N ASN A 732 23.87 -1.76 5.76
CA ASN A 732 23.31 -1.13 6.94
C ASN A 732 23.93 0.27 7.08
N LEU A 733 23.15 1.29 6.74
CA LEU A 733 23.46 2.71 6.93
C LEU A 733 23.36 3.08 8.43
N GLY A 734 23.42 4.38 8.75
CA GLY A 734 23.39 4.87 10.13
C GLY A 734 22.01 4.77 10.79
N ALA A 735 21.26 5.87 10.89
CA ALA A 735 19.98 5.87 11.61
C ALA A 735 18.92 6.80 11.01
N LEU A 736 17.64 6.46 11.20
CA LEU A 736 16.48 7.27 10.83
C LEU A 736 15.64 7.54 12.08
N ASP A 737 15.46 8.82 12.43
CA ASP A 737 14.63 9.29 13.55
C ASP A 737 13.38 9.98 13.00
N THR A 738 12.17 9.62 13.48
CA THR A 738 10.93 10.38 13.26
C THR A 738 10.26 10.68 14.60
N ASP A 739 9.94 11.95 14.86
CA ASP A 739 9.17 12.36 16.04
C ASP A 739 8.16 13.47 15.75
N GLY A 740 7.06 13.46 16.51
CA GLY A 740 5.90 14.28 16.22
C GLY A 740 4.74 14.11 17.20
N PHE A 741 3.62 14.76 16.89
CA PHE A 741 2.41 14.75 17.70
C PHE A 741 1.21 14.25 16.89
N ASP A 742 0.41 13.38 17.48
CA ASP A 742 -0.90 12.97 16.99
C ASP A 742 -1.98 13.59 17.89
N LEU A 743 -3.02 14.18 17.29
CA LEU A 743 -4.12 14.87 17.96
C LEU A 743 -5.45 14.31 17.44
N ASN A 744 -6.38 13.98 18.34
CA ASN A 744 -7.74 13.62 17.99
C ASN A 744 -8.76 14.43 18.81
N PHE A 745 -9.90 14.75 18.22
CA PHE A 745 -11.02 15.34 18.94
C PHE A 745 -12.36 14.95 18.34
N ARG A 746 -13.38 14.89 19.18
CA ARG A 746 -14.77 14.65 18.80
C ARG A 746 -15.70 15.30 19.82
N LYS A 747 -16.67 16.10 19.35
CA LYS A 747 -17.77 16.63 20.14
C LYS A 747 -19.09 16.48 19.39
N ALA A 748 -20.02 15.72 19.97
CA ALA A 748 -21.41 15.72 19.56
C ALA A 748 -22.23 16.73 20.41
N LEU A 749 -23.06 17.52 19.72
CA LEU A 749 -23.98 18.50 20.27
C LEU A 749 -25.40 18.18 19.79
N ARG A 750 -26.25 17.72 20.71
CA ARG A 750 -27.67 17.46 20.43
C ARG A 750 -28.46 18.77 20.50
N THR A 751 -29.25 19.04 19.47
CA THR A 751 -30.11 20.23 19.37
C THR A 751 -31.51 19.83 18.93
N LYS A 752 -32.47 20.76 19.02
CA LYS A 752 -33.83 20.57 18.44
C LYS A 752 -33.82 20.42 16.90
N TYR A 753 -32.72 20.77 16.25
CA TYR A 753 -32.52 20.66 14.79
C TYR A 753 -31.70 19.42 14.39
N GLY A 754 -31.46 18.48 15.31
CA GLY A 754 -30.62 17.29 15.08
C GLY A 754 -29.33 17.30 15.89
N THR A 755 -28.48 16.30 15.65
CA THR A 755 -27.17 16.18 16.31
C THR A 755 -26.08 16.67 15.37
N PHE A 756 -25.31 17.66 15.80
CA PHE A 756 -24.08 18.06 15.13
C PHE A 756 -22.91 17.34 15.78
N THR A 757 -22.09 16.62 15.00
CA THR A 757 -20.85 16.01 15.47
C THR A 757 -19.69 16.66 14.73
N LEU A 758 -18.87 17.40 15.47
CA LEU A 758 -17.56 17.86 15.01
C LEU A 758 -16.54 16.80 15.42
N ALA A 759 -15.69 16.35 14.50
CA ALA A 759 -14.59 15.44 14.78
C ALA A 759 -13.37 15.76 13.93
N GLY A 760 -12.17 15.40 14.38
CA GLY A 760 -10.98 15.51 13.54
C GLY A 760 -9.76 14.78 14.11
N ASP A 761 -8.89 14.40 13.19
CA ASP A 761 -7.62 13.72 13.41
C ASP A 761 -6.52 14.52 12.71
N TRP A 762 -5.47 14.88 13.45
CA TRP A 762 -4.38 15.75 12.99
C TRP A 762 -3.04 15.19 13.43
N THR A 763 -2.04 15.30 12.56
CA THR A 763 -0.68 14.83 12.82
C THR A 763 0.32 15.95 12.49
N TYR A 764 1.28 16.17 13.38
CA TYR A 764 2.41 17.08 13.20
C TYR A 764 3.74 16.32 13.23
N VAL A 765 4.53 16.39 12.16
CA VAL A 765 5.91 15.88 12.14
C VAL A 765 6.86 16.99 12.60
N TRP A 766 7.59 16.74 13.69
CA TRP A 766 8.55 17.68 14.26
C TRP A 766 9.96 17.46 13.69
N HIS A 767 10.42 16.23 13.60
CA HIS A 767 11.68 15.90 12.95
C HIS A 767 11.55 14.61 12.15
N PHE A 768 12.22 14.54 11.01
CA PHE A 768 12.39 13.30 10.25
C PHE A 768 13.82 13.24 9.70
N LYS A 769 14.74 12.67 10.48
CA LYS A 769 16.18 12.84 10.32
C LYS A 769 16.90 11.57 9.89
N LEU A 770 17.60 11.63 8.76
CA LEU A 770 18.56 10.60 8.35
C LEU A 770 19.97 10.97 8.83
N HIS A 771 20.61 10.02 9.49
CA HIS A 771 21.98 10.05 9.96
C HIS A 771 22.82 9.12 9.10
N SER A 772 23.39 9.62 8.00
CA SER A 772 24.29 8.82 7.15
C SER A 772 25.73 8.84 7.69
N PRO A 773 26.52 7.76 7.52
CA PRO A 773 27.90 7.73 7.97
C PRO A 773 28.74 8.84 7.32
N GLY A 774 29.50 9.60 8.13
CA GLY A 774 30.41 10.64 7.65
C GLY A 774 29.77 11.98 7.28
N THR A 775 28.44 12.13 7.32
CA THR A 775 27.75 13.39 7.00
C THR A 775 26.96 13.96 8.18
N ALA A 776 26.55 15.23 8.07
CA ALA A 776 25.66 15.85 9.06
C ALA A 776 24.21 15.31 8.88
N PRO A 777 23.43 15.16 9.97
CA PRO A 777 22.06 14.65 9.86
C PRO A 777 21.16 15.57 9.02
N GLN A 778 20.52 15.02 7.99
CA GLN A 778 19.56 15.74 7.15
C GLN A 778 18.16 15.61 7.74
N ASP A 779 17.42 16.71 7.86
CA ASP A 779 16.03 16.72 8.35
C ASP A 779 15.05 16.98 7.20
N PHE A 780 14.17 16.02 6.95
CA PHE A 780 13.17 16.02 5.90
C PHE A 780 11.83 16.63 6.35
N ALA A 781 11.64 16.90 7.65
CA ALA A 781 10.36 17.40 8.15
C ALA A 781 10.07 18.82 7.63
N GLY A 782 8.99 18.94 6.85
CA GLY A 782 8.54 20.17 6.20
C GLY A 782 9.15 20.45 4.83
N ASN A 783 9.77 19.46 4.19
CA ASN A 783 10.36 19.60 2.87
C ASN A 783 10.19 18.33 2.00
N ASN A 784 10.65 18.41 0.76
CA ASN A 784 10.63 17.32 -0.22
C ASN A 784 11.99 16.63 -0.45
N LEU A 785 13.04 16.96 0.31
CA LEU A 785 14.41 16.46 0.12
C LEU A 785 14.50 14.92 0.23
N ALA A 786 13.57 14.30 0.97
CA ALA A 786 13.47 12.86 1.04
C ALA A 786 13.21 12.19 -0.33
N LEU A 787 12.68 12.88 -1.35
CA LEU A 787 12.52 12.33 -2.72
C LEU A 787 13.84 11.80 -3.31
N LEU A 788 14.99 12.27 -2.82
CA LEU A 788 16.33 11.78 -3.21
C LEU A 788 16.75 10.49 -2.49
N GLN A 789 15.90 9.93 -1.62
CA GLN A 789 16.18 8.74 -0.81
C GLN A 789 15.28 7.56 -1.22
N PRO A 790 15.77 6.30 -1.20
CA PRO A 790 14.99 5.12 -1.63
C PRO A 790 13.66 4.90 -0.89
N PHE A 791 13.47 5.48 0.30
CA PHE A 791 12.25 5.36 1.11
C PHE A 791 11.32 6.59 1.03
N GLY A 792 11.69 7.62 0.27
CA GLY A 792 11.21 8.98 0.50
C GLY A 792 10.09 9.47 -0.42
N ALA A 793 9.48 10.56 0.06
CA ALA A 793 8.36 11.30 -0.51
C ALA A 793 8.32 12.68 0.17
N SER A 794 7.45 13.60 -0.24
CA SER A 794 7.34 14.90 0.45
C SER A 794 6.77 14.78 1.86
N ASN A 795 7.38 15.46 2.82
CA ASN A 795 7.04 15.36 4.23
C ASN A 795 6.49 16.69 4.80
N PRO A 796 5.27 17.14 4.39
CA PRO A 796 4.64 18.32 4.97
C PRO A 796 4.39 18.12 6.45
N ARG A 797 4.72 19.13 7.27
CA ARG A 797 4.67 18.99 8.74
C ARG A 797 3.27 18.70 9.26
N TRP A 798 2.25 19.31 8.67
CA TRP A 798 0.86 19.15 9.08
C TRP A 798 0.09 18.30 8.06
N LYS A 799 -0.61 17.28 8.55
CA LYS A 799 -1.73 16.63 7.84
C LYS A 799 -2.92 16.54 8.79
N GLY A 800 -4.12 16.77 8.28
CA GLY A 800 -5.32 16.79 9.11
C GLY A 800 -6.60 16.51 8.35
N ASN A 801 -7.56 15.90 9.02
CA ASN A 801 -8.91 15.70 8.54
C ASN A 801 -9.89 16.18 9.63
N THR A 802 -10.88 17.00 9.26
CA THR A 802 -11.89 17.53 10.18
C THR A 802 -13.28 17.43 9.54
N SER A 803 -14.22 16.76 10.20
CA SER A 803 -15.59 16.59 9.73
C SER A 803 -16.62 17.26 10.62
N VAL A 804 -17.66 17.82 10.00
CA VAL A 804 -18.89 18.28 10.64
C VAL A 804 -20.04 17.44 10.07
N SER A 805 -20.52 16.50 10.86
CA SER A 805 -21.71 15.70 10.55
C SER A 805 -22.96 16.29 11.19
N TRP A 806 -24.06 16.35 10.45
CA TRP A 806 -25.38 16.73 10.92
C TRP A 806 -26.35 15.55 10.71
N ASP A 807 -26.74 14.91 11.80
CA ASP A 807 -27.74 13.84 11.84
C ASP A 807 -29.11 14.43 12.21
N TYR A 808 -30.03 14.53 11.24
CA TYR A 808 -31.42 14.99 11.43
C TYR A 808 -32.43 13.96 10.91
N ARG A 809 -33.14 13.33 11.85
CA ARG A 809 -34.10 12.23 11.59
C ARG A 809 -33.43 11.10 10.80
N GLN A 810 -33.81 10.92 9.53
CA GLN A 810 -33.27 9.88 8.64
C GLN A 810 -32.25 10.42 7.63
N LEU A 811 -31.89 11.71 7.72
CA LEU A 811 -30.87 12.35 6.91
C LEU A 811 -29.60 12.53 7.74
N THR A 812 -28.47 12.07 7.21
CA THR A 812 -27.12 12.44 7.67
C THR A 812 -26.46 13.26 6.56
N THR A 813 -25.97 14.45 6.88
CA THR A 813 -25.07 15.23 6.00
C THR A 813 -23.70 15.33 6.67
N THR A 814 -22.62 15.24 5.92
CA THR A 814 -21.25 15.39 6.45
C THR A 814 -20.42 16.27 5.52
N LEU A 815 -19.84 17.34 6.05
CA LEU A 815 -18.81 18.14 5.39
C LEU A 815 -17.45 17.79 6.00
N THR A 816 -16.49 17.44 5.17
CA THR A 816 -15.15 16.96 5.57
C THR A 816 -14.09 17.85 4.95
N TRP A 817 -13.26 18.49 5.77
CA TRP A 817 -12.09 19.28 5.37
C TRP A 817 -10.82 18.44 5.54
N GLN A 818 -10.12 18.21 4.43
CA GLN A 818 -8.81 17.58 4.39
C GLN A 818 -7.75 18.65 4.14
N TYR A 819 -6.68 18.61 4.93
CA TYR A 819 -5.61 19.58 4.92
C TYR A 819 -4.24 18.91 4.81
N THR A 820 -3.45 19.39 3.85
CA THR A 820 -2.02 19.12 3.74
C THR A 820 -1.28 20.45 3.88
N GLY A 821 -0.37 20.53 4.85
CA GLY A 821 0.44 21.71 5.12
C GLY A 821 1.40 22.06 3.98
N PRO A 822 1.95 23.28 3.97
CA PRO A 822 2.98 23.65 3.02
C PRO A 822 4.29 22.93 3.34
N TYR A 823 5.18 22.85 2.36
CA TYR A 823 6.55 22.34 2.51
C TYR A 823 7.53 23.18 1.68
N THR A 824 8.81 23.20 2.05
CA THR A 824 9.85 23.86 1.24
C THR A 824 10.32 22.95 0.12
N ASN A 825 10.54 23.51 -1.07
CA ASN A 825 11.12 22.78 -2.19
C ASN A 825 12.65 22.78 -2.04
N ALA A 826 13.13 21.82 -1.26
CA ALA A 826 14.54 21.66 -0.93
C ALA A 826 15.32 20.99 -2.08
N VAL A 827 14.69 20.11 -2.86
CA VAL A 827 15.29 19.49 -4.05
C VAL A 827 15.63 20.55 -5.09
N ALA A 828 14.66 21.39 -5.48
CA ALA A 828 14.91 22.48 -6.43
C ALA A 828 15.94 23.52 -5.91
N ALA A 829 16.09 23.66 -4.58
CA ALA A 829 17.09 24.53 -3.98
C ALA A 829 18.51 23.92 -3.98
N GLU A 830 18.64 22.59 -3.85
CA GLU A 830 19.91 21.87 -3.92
C GLU A 830 20.49 21.89 -5.35
N PHE A 831 19.61 21.75 -6.35
CA PHE A 831 20.03 21.63 -7.75
C PHE A 831 19.88 22.92 -8.60
N GLY A 832 19.23 23.96 -8.06
CA GLY A 832 19.04 25.23 -8.77
C GLY A 832 17.95 25.20 -9.84
N ASP A 833 17.02 24.24 -9.78
CA ASP A 833 15.92 24.07 -10.76
C ASP A 833 14.89 25.24 -10.71
N GLY A 834 15.02 26.15 -9.74
CA GLY A 834 14.38 27.47 -9.72
C GLY A 834 13.01 27.51 -9.03
N GLY A 835 12.19 28.48 -9.43
CA GLY A 835 10.82 28.65 -8.94
C GLY A 835 10.67 29.12 -7.49
N THR A 836 9.51 28.85 -6.90
CA THR A 836 9.25 29.14 -5.48
C THR A 836 9.87 28.06 -4.60
N GLY A 837 10.77 28.43 -3.68
CA GLY A 837 11.34 27.53 -2.67
C GLY A 837 10.34 26.95 -1.65
N SER A 838 9.04 27.07 -1.89
CA SER A 838 7.98 26.43 -1.13
C SER A 838 6.79 26.08 -2.02
N VAL A 839 6.15 24.96 -1.66
CA VAL A 839 4.88 24.50 -2.23
C VAL A 839 3.77 24.84 -1.24
N ALA A 840 2.68 25.41 -1.77
CA ALA A 840 1.58 25.92 -0.96
C ALA A 840 0.77 24.79 -0.30
N SER A 841 0.13 25.09 0.84
CA SER A 841 -0.80 24.16 1.49
C SER A 841 -2.04 23.88 0.64
N TYR A 842 -2.55 22.66 0.73
CA TYR A 842 -3.75 22.21 0.03
C TYR A 842 -4.91 21.96 1.00
N SER A 843 -6.09 22.48 0.66
CA SER A 843 -7.33 22.30 1.43
C SER A 843 -8.43 21.80 0.51
N GLN A 844 -8.90 20.58 0.75
CA GLN A 844 -10.00 19.96 0.02
C GLN A 844 -11.23 19.83 0.93
N PHE A 845 -12.42 20.06 0.36
CA PHE A 845 -13.69 19.92 1.08
C PHE A 845 -14.57 18.90 0.37
N ASN A 846 -15.00 17.86 1.09
CA ASN A 846 -15.85 16.79 0.56
C ASN A 846 -17.21 16.86 1.28
N LEU A 847 -18.31 16.82 0.54
CA LEU A 847 -19.67 16.95 1.07
C LEU A 847 -20.49 15.70 0.72
N MET A 848 -20.97 14.99 1.74
CA MET A 848 -21.73 13.75 1.61
C MET A 848 -23.11 13.84 2.25
N PHE A 849 -24.08 13.20 1.61
CA PHE A 849 -25.46 13.06 2.08
C PHE A 849 -25.85 11.57 2.12
N ASN A 850 -26.62 11.18 3.12
CA ASN A 850 -27.11 9.81 3.29
C ASN A 850 -28.53 9.85 3.88
N TYR A 851 -29.50 9.26 3.17
CA TYR A 851 -30.91 9.24 3.53
C TYR A 851 -31.43 7.81 3.69
N ARG A 852 -31.97 7.52 4.87
CA ARG A 852 -32.46 6.19 5.31
C ARG A 852 -33.98 6.15 5.52
N GLY A 853 -34.72 7.11 4.94
CA GLY A 853 -36.17 7.22 5.16
C GLY A 853 -37.02 6.23 4.37
N PHE A 854 -36.43 5.50 3.42
CA PHE A 854 -37.10 4.45 2.67
C PHE A 854 -36.84 3.09 3.33
N LYS A 855 -37.88 2.27 3.50
CA LYS A 855 -37.74 0.93 4.08
C LYS A 855 -36.76 0.10 3.24
N HIS A 856 -35.80 -0.57 3.88
CA HIS A 856 -34.73 -1.36 3.26
C HIS A 856 -33.72 -0.57 2.39
N TRP A 857 -33.92 0.72 2.12
CA TRP A 857 -33.08 1.50 1.21
C TRP A 857 -32.34 2.63 1.93
N THR A 858 -31.03 2.71 1.70
CA THR A 858 -30.20 3.87 2.02
C THR A 858 -29.71 4.49 0.73
N ILE A 859 -30.16 5.71 0.42
CA ILE A 859 -29.69 6.48 -0.74
C ILE A 859 -28.60 7.42 -0.26
N TYR A 860 -27.49 7.52 -0.97
CA TYR A 860 -26.40 8.42 -0.65
C TYR A 860 -25.84 9.09 -1.90
N GLY A 861 -25.16 10.22 -1.70
CA GLY A 861 -24.50 10.94 -2.78
C GLY A 861 -23.70 12.09 -2.23
N GLY A 862 -22.85 12.68 -3.06
CA GLY A 862 -21.98 13.75 -2.61
C GLY A 862 -21.01 14.26 -3.66
N ILE A 863 -20.16 15.18 -3.21
CA ILE A 863 -19.20 15.91 -4.02
C ILE A 863 -17.86 15.91 -3.28
N THR A 864 -16.87 15.21 -3.85
CA THR A 864 -15.46 15.28 -3.44
C THR A 864 -14.82 16.48 -4.14
N ASN A 865 -13.95 17.21 -3.44
CA ASN A 865 -13.38 18.49 -3.90
C ASN A 865 -14.45 19.51 -4.35
N LEU A 866 -15.36 19.84 -3.43
CA LEU A 866 -16.51 20.74 -3.62
C LEU A 866 -16.15 22.07 -4.31
N PHE A 867 -14.98 22.62 -4.02
CA PHE A 867 -14.51 23.90 -4.56
C PHE A 867 -13.65 23.79 -5.83
N ASP A 868 -13.48 22.59 -6.39
CA ASP A 868 -12.69 22.34 -7.60
C ASP A 868 -11.25 22.88 -7.47
N LYS A 869 -10.65 22.66 -6.29
CA LYS A 869 -9.33 23.17 -5.95
C LYS A 869 -8.28 22.29 -6.64
N LYS A 870 -7.49 22.90 -7.52
CA LYS A 870 -6.32 22.26 -8.15
C LYS A 870 -5.18 22.05 -7.12
N PRO A 871 -4.39 20.98 -7.22
CA PRO A 871 -3.16 20.80 -6.44
C PRO A 871 -2.22 22.01 -6.53
N PRO A 872 -1.36 22.24 -5.53
CA PRO A 872 -0.33 23.26 -5.61
C PRO A 872 0.73 22.86 -6.65
N PHE A 873 1.23 23.83 -7.42
CA PHE A 873 2.30 23.57 -8.39
C PHE A 873 3.62 23.25 -7.66
N ASP A 874 4.34 22.25 -8.16
CA ASP A 874 5.67 21.86 -7.69
C ASP A 874 6.61 21.74 -8.90
N VAL A 875 7.69 22.51 -8.89
CA VAL A 875 8.70 22.55 -9.98
C VAL A 875 9.46 21.24 -10.17
N GLU A 876 9.47 20.35 -9.17
CA GLU A 876 10.12 19.03 -9.29
C GLU A 876 9.31 18.10 -10.22
N TRP A 877 7.98 18.28 -10.26
CA TRP A 877 7.04 17.38 -10.93
C TRP A 877 6.63 17.84 -12.33
N GLN A 878 7.43 18.71 -12.95
CA GLN A 878 7.11 19.33 -14.23
C GLN A 878 7.82 18.70 -15.44
N ALA A 879 8.75 17.76 -15.23
CA ALA A 879 9.62 17.19 -16.25
C ALA A 879 9.89 15.70 -16.01
N VAL A 880 10.14 14.95 -17.10
CA VAL A 880 10.32 13.48 -17.06
C VAL A 880 11.37 13.06 -16.00
N PRO A 881 11.06 12.12 -15.09
CA PRO A 881 10.02 11.08 -15.18
C PRO A 881 8.57 11.57 -15.05
N ASP A 882 8.30 12.67 -14.34
CA ASP A 882 6.95 13.05 -13.93
C ASP A 882 6.53 14.44 -14.44
N ILE A 883 5.45 14.46 -15.24
CA ILE A 883 4.99 15.63 -16.01
C ILE A 883 3.58 16.08 -15.58
N THR A 884 3.31 16.04 -14.27
CA THR A 884 2.02 16.41 -13.65
C THR A 884 1.93 17.86 -13.18
N GLY A 885 3.05 18.54 -12.99
CA GLY A 885 3.15 19.86 -12.38
C GLY A 885 2.80 19.90 -10.89
N TYR A 886 2.57 18.75 -10.25
CA TYR A 886 2.23 18.65 -8.83
C TYR A 886 2.73 17.32 -8.25
N ASP A 887 2.96 17.31 -6.93
CA ASP A 887 3.47 16.15 -6.21
C ASP A 887 2.46 15.00 -6.12
N GLN A 888 2.74 13.90 -6.84
CA GLN A 888 1.90 12.70 -6.87
C GLN A 888 1.94 11.87 -5.57
N SER A 889 2.91 12.09 -4.68
CA SER A 889 2.99 11.43 -3.36
C SER A 889 2.00 12.04 -2.35
N LEU A 890 1.51 13.26 -2.62
CA LEU A 890 0.60 14.00 -1.74
C LEU A 890 -0.78 14.27 -2.35
N TYR A 891 -0.88 14.43 -3.67
CA TYR A 891 -2.05 14.99 -4.33
C TYR A 891 -2.50 14.16 -5.54
N THR A 892 -3.76 14.33 -5.94
CA THR A 892 -4.30 13.87 -7.22
C THR A 892 -5.19 14.97 -7.81
N ASP A 893 -5.02 15.28 -9.10
CA ASP A 893 -5.88 16.24 -9.79
C ASP A 893 -7.13 15.54 -10.35
N LEU A 894 -8.07 15.15 -9.47
CA LEU A 894 -9.37 14.61 -9.89
C LEU A 894 -10.38 15.71 -10.25
N GLY A 895 -10.09 16.97 -9.90
CA GLY A 895 -11.06 18.07 -9.87
C GLY A 895 -12.25 17.76 -8.95
N ARG A 896 -13.37 18.45 -9.16
CA ARG A 896 -14.66 18.16 -8.49
C ARG A 896 -15.22 16.83 -8.99
N PHE A 897 -15.50 15.90 -8.08
CA PHE A 897 -16.04 14.57 -8.39
C PHE A 897 -17.42 14.37 -7.75
N PHE A 898 -18.42 14.04 -8.57
CA PHE A 898 -19.80 13.82 -8.17
C PHE A 898 -20.08 12.32 -8.04
N GLN A 899 -20.86 11.92 -7.05
CA GLN A 899 -21.27 10.53 -6.87
C GLN A 899 -22.69 10.38 -6.33
N ILE A 900 -23.33 9.27 -6.70
CA ILE A 900 -24.62 8.82 -6.19
C ILE A 900 -24.61 7.29 -6.06
N GLY A 901 -25.25 6.78 -5.02
CA GLY A 901 -25.38 5.36 -4.80
C GLY A 901 -26.58 5.00 -3.93
N ALA A 902 -26.87 3.71 -3.92
CA ALA A 902 -27.95 3.12 -3.15
C ALA A 902 -27.48 1.80 -2.53
N THR A 903 -27.86 1.58 -1.27
CA THR A 903 -27.71 0.32 -0.55
C THR A 903 -29.11 -0.22 -0.25
N TYR A 904 -29.42 -1.42 -0.73
CA TYR A 904 -30.57 -2.20 -0.31
C TYR A 904 -30.15 -3.20 0.78
N ARG A 905 -30.94 -3.34 1.84
CA ARG A 905 -30.74 -4.32 2.92
C ARG A 905 -32.05 -5.02 3.28
N PHE A 906 -32.08 -6.34 3.10
CA PHE A 906 -33.17 -7.23 3.48
C PHE A 906 -32.72 -8.15 4.63
#